data_AF-A0A135ST27-F1
#
_entry.id   AF-A0A135ST27-F1
#
_cell.length_a   1.000
_cell.length_b   1.000
_cell.length_c   1.000
_cell.angle_alpha   90.00
_cell.angle_beta   90.00
_cell.angle_gamma   90.00
#
_symmetry.space_group_name_H-M   'P 1'
#
loop_
_entity.id
_entity.type
_entity.pdbx_description
1 polymer ?
#
loop_
_entity_poly.entity_id
_entity_poly.type
_entity_poly.pdbx_seq_one_letter_code
_entity_poly.pdbx_strand_id
1 'polypeptide(L)'
;MGFTSATRAFSLGALLLLGSNLIPQVHGLPKTSWAQQRAKGHGRKALSQSMNKRQFSNGSEPADCVVHDPMDIDAPKDNIWSGLTGPEAAGVTEWLFAQKELNLTLSDNATSWDNTIVLVELMQPNKSDALAYIDGSGPAPARYAHVLLDFRATEEPEYQDILVGPLPVTNGTTKWERLDYPYTRKTSGRVRNLDADDDAMQEWLYDVSKSIADITKDLWNATALGLENDTLEIWGIDPYYQDDGRIQRWDTFWSIPDSIFDVGSMMPMGLFFMSDVTGRDPSKWILEGWYYNGVFYETTEVFRTAYWGGNVEKLGGNFAGDWSATDQQGQVLPMDTMAPPTAVAPQGARYSVDAERKYVEWMGWSFYVGFNRDTGMALYDIRYKGQRILYELGLQEALAHYAGSDPTQSHVAYLDTYYGFGPFAFELLKGYDCPSYATYLNSSFYVSESTHTHLNSICLFEFDADYPMARHSSQDYVTATKNVYFTIRSVSTVGNYDYMFSYSFFLDGSVAIEVRASGYIQAAFYAKNDGYGFKIHDQLSGSMHDHVVNFKADFDIFGTDNTVQRMHQVPTTQVYPWSKGKAFNTMKVEREFIENEDQGRFDWSYNNQDQLFVLNQDVKNKHGEYRAYRILPYTGAAHLTVKDSNILKNSAKWAVNDIMVSKRKDTEPRSSHPYNNQDTENPPINFDAFFDGESLNQTDLVMWLNLGMHHVPHTGDLPTTVFTTAHSGIQFMPANYFDIGPNVETVNMVRINYSNGTTTDVFTFNAETDTCALDYEPTEADLWTYKGDVVVRKFPYLPDDPYYDTDSI
;
A
#
# COMPACT_ATOMS: atom_id res chain seq x y z
N MET A 1 -36.01 34.25 33.88
CA MET A 1 -36.28 35.00 35.12
C MET A 1 -35.04 35.88 35.36
N GLY A 2 -35.00 37.11 34.86
CA GLY A 2 -35.44 38.35 35.55
C GLY A 2 -34.24 38.93 36.34
N PHE A 3 -33.81 40.19 36.26
CA PHE A 3 -34.38 41.44 35.76
C PHE A 3 -33.23 42.49 35.58
N THR A 4 -33.35 43.31 34.53
CA THR A 4 -33.16 44.78 34.39
C THR A 4 -32.46 45.59 35.52
N SER A 5 -31.81 46.76 35.35
CA SER A 5 -32.08 47.90 34.45
C SER A 5 -30.94 48.95 34.50
N ALA A 6 -30.60 49.62 33.37
CA ALA A 6 -30.79 51.06 33.05
C ALA A 6 -29.71 52.05 33.61
N THR A 7 -29.29 53.16 32.98
CA THR A 7 -29.87 54.02 31.92
C THR A 7 -28.84 55.07 31.40
N ARG A 8 -28.83 55.33 30.07
CA ARG A 8 -28.74 56.60 29.26
C ARG A 8 -27.71 57.71 29.62
N ALA A 9 -27.06 58.39 28.65
CA ALA A 9 -27.68 59.33 27.69
C ALA A 9 -26.70 59.93 26.63
N PHE A 10 -27.19 60.07 25.37
CA PHE A 10 -27.01 61.12 24.32
C PHE A 10 -25.58 61.58 23.87
N SER A 11 -25.23 61.96 22.63
CA SER A 11 -25.94 62.25 21.35
C SER A 11 -24.91 62.68 20.26
N LEU A 12 -25.20 62.45 18.97
CA LEU A 12 -24.80 63.16 17.71
C LEU A 12 -23.28 63.44 17.46
N GLY A 13 -22.66 63.35 16.27
CA GLY A 13 -23.07 63.32 14.87
C GLY A 13 -22.03 64.10 14.02
N ALA A 14 -21.75 63.63 12.79
CA ALA A 14 -21.14 64.33 11.63
C ALA A 14 -19.61 64.27 11.33
N LEU A 15 -19.29 63.54 10.26
CA LEU A 15 -18.52 63.84 9.02
C LEU A 15 -17.27 64.77 8.97
N LEU A 16 -16.24 64.21 8.31
CA LEU A 16 -15.44 64.71 7.16
C LEU A 16 -14.16 65.59 7.31
N LEU A 17 -13.14 65.12 6.56
CA LEU A 17 -12.10 65.80 5.75
C LEU A 17 -10.68 66.06 6.32
N LEU A 18 -9.73 65.35 5.67
CA LEU A 18 -8.43 65.75 5.08
C LEU A 18 -7.41 66.59 5.88
N GLY A 19 -6.13 66.18 5.80
CA GLY A 19 -5.02 67.14 5.76
C GLY A 19 -3.71 66.69 6.40
N SER A 20 -2.70 66.51 5.56
CA SER A 20 -1.30 66.17 5.81
C SER A 20 -0.47 67.17 6.66
N ASN A 21 0.59 66.62 7.29
CA ASN A 21 1.93 67.19 7.61
C ASN A 21 2.03 68.41 8.57
N LEU A 22 2.82 68.26 9.64
CA LEU A 22 4.08 69.00 9.87
C LEU A 22 4.71 68.71 11.26
N ILE A 23 6.04 68.62 11.25
CA ILE A 23 6.98 68.47 12.37
C ILE A 23 7.11 69.79 13.16
N PRO A 24 7.55 69.77 14.44
CA PRO A 24 8.78 70.48 14.76
C PRO A 24 9.77 69.77 15.71
N GLN A 25 11.03 69.92 15.29
CA GLN A 25 12.34 69.94 15.95
C GLN A 25 12.40 69.96 17.50
N VAL A 26 13.12 69.02 18.15
CA VAL A 26 14.58 68.92 18.44
C VAL A 26 15.04 69.69 19.69
N HIS A 27 15.60 68.96 20.66
CA HIS A 27 16.88 69.29 21.29
C HIS A 27 17.52 68.00 21.86
N GLY A 28 18.80 67.79 21.57
CA GLY A 28 19.57 66.63 22.03
C GLY A 28 20.86 67.02 22.75
N LEU A 29 21.61 65.97 23.16
CA LEU A 29 23.07 65.78 23.30
C LEU A 29 23.40 64.85 24.51
N PRO A 30 24.57 64.16 24.59
CA PRO A 30 25.59 63.93 23.56
C PRO A 30 26.10 62.46 23.41
N LYS A 31 26.79 62.32 22.27
CA LYS A 31 27.50 61.22 21.60
C LYS A 31 28.62 60.51 22.40
N THR A 32 28.81 59.23 22.09
CA THR A 32 30.10 58.50 22.19
C THR A 32 30.62 58.07 20.80
N SER A 33 31.90 57.73 20.75
CA SER A 33 32.86 57.97 19.68
C SER A 33 33.08 56.82 18.68
N TRP A 34 32.13 56.56 17.79
CA TRP A 34 32.36 55.63 16.65
C TRP A 34 32.05 56.23 15.26
N ALA A 35 31.57 57.47 15.19
CA ALA A 35 31.07 58.08 13.95
C ALA A 35 31.94 59.24 13.41
N GLN A 36 33.27 59.11 13.44
CA GLN A 36 34.18 60.00 12.70
C GLN A 36 35.33 59.20 12.07
N GLN A 37 35.01 58.41 11.04
CA GLN A 37 35.97 58.05 9.98
C GLN A 37 35.31 57.49 8.70
N ARG A 38 34.04 57.84 8.42
CA ARG A 38 33.37 57.55 7.14
C ARG A 38 33.40 58.75 6.21
N ALA A 39 34.60 59.20 5.84
CA ALA A 39 34.82 60.11 4.71
C ALA A 39 36.32 60.17 4.37
N LYS A 40 36.88 59.03 3.93
CA LYS A 40 38.11 58.87 3.11
C LYS A 40 38.54 57.40 3.17
N GLY A 41 38.22 56.62 2.14
CA GLY A 41 38.69 55.23 2.07
C GLY A 41 37.97 54.29 1.10
N HIS A 42 37.09 54.77 0.21
CA HIS A 42 36.37 53.90 -0.74
C HIS A 42 37.21 53.41 -1.94
N GLY A 43 38.52 53.66 -1.98
CA GLY A 43 39.43 53.16 -3.03
C GLY A 43 40.39 52.03 -2.61
N ARG A 44 40.48 51.65 -1.32
CA ARG A 44 41.46 50.65 -0.83
C ARG A 44 40.88 49.35 -0.29
N LYS A 45 39.56 49.27 -0.01
CA LYS A 45 38.90 48.01 0.40
C LYS A 45 38.58 47.09 -0.79
N ALA A 46 38.33 47.65 -1.97
CA ALA A 46 38.15 46.88 -3.21
C ALA A 46 39.46 46.20 -3.66
N LEU A 47 40.63 46.82 -3.42
CA LEU A 47 41.91 46.20 -3.76
C LEU A 47 42.32 45.09 -2.77
N SER A 48 42.08 45.23 -1.46
CA SER A 48 42.39 44.15 -0.51
C SER A 48 41.42 42.96 -0.61
N GLN A 49 40.15 43.20 -0.98
CA GLN A 49 39.23 42.11 -1.32
C GLN A 49 39.55 41.47 -2.68
N SER A 50 40.11 42.21 -3.65
CA SER A 50 40.64 41.62 -4.89
C SER A 50 41.96 40.86 -4.71
N MET A 51 42.82 41.29 -3.77
CA MET A 51 44.08 40.61 -3.46
C MET A 51 43.87 39.39 -2.55
N ASN A 52 42.89 39.40 -1.63
CA ASN A 52 42.48 38.20 -0.89
C ASN A 52 41.66 37.23 -1.76
N LYS A 53 40.89 37.71 -2.75
CA LYS A 53 40.34 36.83 -3.80
C LYS A 53 41.46 36.24 -4.69
N ARG A 54 42.56 36.95 -4.93
CA ARG A 54 43.71 36.44 -5.71
C ARG A 54 44.70 35.57 -4.93
N GLN A 55 44.69 35.56 -3.60
CA GLN A 55 45.52 34.65 -2.80
C GLN A 55 44.84 33.32 -2.45
N PHE A 56 43.54 33.18 -2.73
CA PHE A 56 42.83 31.89 -2.67
C PHE A 56 42.24 31.43 -4.02
N SER A 57 42.41 32.19 -5.11
CA SER A 57 42.02 31.75 -6.47
C SER A 57 43.11 30.94 -7.19
N ASN A 58 43.89 30.15 -6.44
CA ASN A 58 44.78 29.14 -7.01
C ASN A 58 44.32 27.72 -6.62
N GLY A 59 43.00 27.55 -6.50
CA GLY A 59 42.31 26.28 -6.68
C GLY A 59 41.23 26.52 -7.74
N SER A 60 41.09 25.60 -8.68
CA SER A 60 39.97 25.51 -9.62
C SER A 60 38.63 25.78 -8.91
N GLU A 61 37.66 26.39 -9.59
CA GLU A 61 36.25 26.26 -9.16
C GLU A 61 35.97 24.76 -8.91
N PRO A 62 35.28 24.38 -7.83
CA PRO A 62 34.93 22.98 -7.61
C PRO A 62 34.18 22.51 -8.86
N ALA A 63 34.58 21.37 -9.43
CA ALA A 63 33.83 20.79 -10.53
C ALA A 63 32.40 20.50 -10.04
N ASP A 64 31.43 20.62 -10.95
CA ASP A 64 30.05 20.24 -10.64
C ASP A 64 29.99 18.76 -10.26
N CYS A 65 29.05 18.42 -9.39
CA CYS A 65 28.80 17.05 -9.00
C CYS A 65 28.40 16.24 -10.23
N VAL A 66 29.10 15.13 -10.49
CA VAL A 66 28.77 14.24 -11.59
C VAL A 66 27.71 13.27 -11.08
N VAL A 67 26.46 13.54 -11.41
CA VAL A 67 25.33 12.65 -11.13
C VAL A 67 25.37 11.52 -12.14
N HIS A 68 25.47 10.29 -11.65
CA HIS A 68 25.41 9.09 -12.48
C HIS A 68 24.01 8.47 -12.39
N ASP A 69 23.44 8.13 -13.55
CA ASP A 69 22.32 7.19 -13.62
C ASP A 69 22.74 5.83 -13.02
N PRO A 70 21.79 4.97 -12.64
CA PRO A 70 22.11 3.61 -12.21
C PRO A 70 22.99 2.92 -13.25
N MET A 71 23.91 2.07 -12.80
CA MET A 71 24.77 1.34 -13.73
C MET A 71 23.93 0.32 -14.50
N ASP A 72 23.99 0.36 -15.84
CA ASP A 72 23.44 -0.69 -16.68
C ASP A 72 24.20 -2.01 -16.43
N ILE A 73 23.44 -3.06 -16.13
CA ILE A 73 23.94 -4.42 -15.94
C ILE A 73 23.08 -5.42 -16.71
N ASP A 74 23.62 -6.61 -16.96
CA ASP A 74 22.86 -7.75 -17.44
C ASP A 74 22.48 -8.64 -16.26
N ALA A 75 21.19 -8.92 -16.09
CA ALA A 75 20.76 -9.88 -15.08
C ALA A 75 21.38 -11.27 -15.35
N PRO A 76 21.74 -12.04 -14.31
CA PRO A 76 22.40 -13.34 -14.49
C PRO A 76 21.50 -14.39 -15.19
N LYS A 77 20.19 -14.17 -15.19
CA LYS A 77 19.17 -15.01 -15.82
C LYS A 77 18.05 -14.12 -16.34
N ASP A 78 17.30 -14.59 -17.33
CA ASP A 78 16.04 -13.96 -17.71
C ASP A 78 15.05 -13.93 -16.54
N ASN A 79 14.28 -12.85 -16.43
CA ASN A 79 13.24 -12.71 -15.42
C ASN A 79 12.02 -13.54 -15.80
N ILE A 80 11.99 -14.77 -15.29
CA ILE A 80 10.92 -15.74 -15.52
C ILE A 80 9.60 -15.38 -14.81
N TRP A 81 9.62 -14.34 -13.96
CA TRP A 81 8.44 -13.80 -13.27
C TRP A 81 7.91 -12.50 -13.88
N SER A 82 8.63 -11.95 -14.87
CA SER A 82 8.18 -10.79 -15.63
C SER A 82 6.92 -11.12 -16.43
N GLY A 83 5.97 -10.17 -16.45
CA GLY A 83 4.69 -10.32 -17.12
C GLY A 83 4.80 -10.65 -18.62
N LEU A 84 3.63 -10.86 -19.25
CA LEU A 84 3.59 -11.11 -20.69
C LEU A 84 4.12 -9.90 -21.46
N THR A 85 4.89 -10.15 -22.50
CA THR A 85 5.25 -9.11 -23.48
C THR A 85 4.01 -8.69 -24.27
N GLY A 86 4.04 -7.48 -24.85
CA GLY A 86 2.95 -6.99 -25.70
C GLY A 86 2.53 -7.97 -26.82
N PRO A 87 3.48 -8.58 -27.56
CA PRO A 87 3.17 -9.62 -28.55
C PRO A 87 2.63 -10.92 -27.96
N GLU A 88 3.08 -11.35 -26.78
CA GLU A 88 2.53 -12.54 -26.11
C GLU A 88 1.06 -12.32 -25.72
N ALA A 89 0.76 -11.20 -25.06
CA ALA A 89 -0.60 -10.85 -24.66
C ALA A 89 -1.53 -10.73 -25.88
N ALA A 90 -1.08 -10.06 -26.95
CA ALA A 90 -1.82 -9.96 -28.21
C ALA A 90 -2.07 -11.34 -28.85
N GLY A 91 -1.04 -12.18 -28.93
CA GLY A 91 -1.15 -13.51 -29.50
C GLY A 91 -2.10 -14.42 -28.73
N VAL A 92 -2.08 -14.38 -27.40
CA VAL A 92 -3.02 -15.13 -26.55
C VAL A 92 -4.45 -14.62 -26.74
N THR A 93 -4.65 -13.31 -26.73
CA THR A 93 -5.96 -12.67 -26.90
C THR A 93 -6.57 -13.04 -28.27
N GLU A 94 -5.82 -12.86 -29.36
CA GLU A 94 -6.26 -13.25 -30.71
C GLU A 94 -6.59 -14.74 -30.80
N TRP A 95 -5.76 -15.59 -30.19
CA TRP A 95 -5.97 -17.03 -30.19
C TRP A 95 -7.24 -17.44 -29.43
N LEU A 96 -7.55 -16.79 -28.31
CA LEU A 96 -8.77 -17.03 -27.52
C LEU A 96 -10.03 -16.68 -28.33
N PHE A 97 -10.08 -15.54 -29.00
CA PHE A 97 -11.21 -15.17 -29.87
C PHE A 97 -11.41 -16.14 -31.05
N ALA A 98 -10.37 -16.88 -31.45
CA ALA A 98 -10.46 -17.92 -32.47
C ALA A 98 -11.07 -19.25 -31.96
N GLN A 99 -11.15 -19.45 -30.64
CA GLN A 99 -11.73 -20.65 -30.03
C GLN A 99 -13.26 -20.53 -29.99
N LYS A 100 -13.92 -21.09 -31.02
CA LYS A 100 -15.38 -20.96 -31.21
C LYS A 100 -16.20 -21.51 -30.04
N GLU A 101 -15.66 -22.48 -29.31
CA GLU A 101 -16.31 -23.06 -28.13
C GLU A 101 -16.40 -22.11 -26.93
N LEU A 102 -15.55 -21.06 -26.87
CA LEU A 102 -15.59 -20.06 -25.79
C LEU A 102 -16.68 -19.00 -26.02
N ASN A 103 -17.10 -18.80 -27.28
CA ASN A 103 -18.13 -17.82 -27.66
C ASN A 103 -17.89 -16.41 -27.06
N LEU A 104 -16.67 -15.90 -27.25
CA LEU A 104 -16.23 -14.62 -26.68
C LEU A 104 -16.73 -13.44 -27.52
N THR A 105 -17.15 -12.39 -26.83
CA THR A 105 -17.51 -11.08 -27.37
C THR A 105 -16.47 -10.05 -26.91
N LEU A 106 -16.10 -9.12 -27.79
CA LEU A 106 -15.24 -7.98 -27.44
C LEU A 106 -15.89 -7.16 -26.33
N SER A 107 -15.11 -6.68 -25.36
CA SER A 107 -15.62 -5.87 -24.24
C SER A 107 -16.44 -4.67 -24.71
N ASP A 108 -15.99 -3.96 -25.75
CA ASP A 108 -16.71 -2.80 -26.33
C ASP A 108 -18.13 -3.12 -26.85
N ASN A 109 -18.40 -4.39 -27.16
CA ASN A 109 -19.68 -4.86 -27.71
C ASN A 109 -20.43 -5.78 -26.74
N ALA A 110 -19.81 -6.14 -25.62
CA ALA A 110 -20.36 -7.12 -24.68
C ALA A 110 -21.46 -6.48 -23.83
N THR A 111 -22.49 -7.26 -23.58
CA THR A 111 -23.54 -6.95 -22.61
C THR A 111 -23.35 -7.79 -21.35
N SER A 112 -24.21 -7.60 -20.34
CA SER A 112 -24.33 -8.51 -19.19
C SER A 112 -24.62 -9.98 -19.58
N TRP A 113 -24.90 -10.29 -20.85
CA TRP A 113 -25.21 -11.66 -21.32
C TRP A 113 -24.19 -12.21 -22.33
N ASP A 114 -23.00 -11.64 -22.36
CA ASP A 114 -21.90 -12.06 -23.22
C ASP A 114 -20.75 -12.66 -22.41
N ASN A 115 -19.93 -13.50 -23.07
CA ASN A 115 -18.70 -14.01 -22.47
C ASN A 115 -17.53 -13.11 -22.86
N THR A 116 -16.70 -12.71 -21.90
CA THR A 116 -15.58 -11.78 -22.12
C THR A 116 -14.27 -12.30 -21.55
N ILE A 117 -13.16 -11.71 -21.97
CA ILE A 117 -11.84 -11.94 -21.38
C ILE A 117 -11.61 -10.86 -20.33
N VAL A 118 -11.47 -11.26 -19.07
CA VAL A 118 -11.23 -10.31 -17.96
C VAL A 118 -9.74 -10.06 -17.79
N LEU A 119 -8.93 -11.12 -17.86
CA LEU A 119 -7.50 -11.07 -17.55
C LEU A 119 -6.71 -11.92 -18.53
N VAL A 120 -5.54 -11.41 -18.94
CA VAL A 120 -4.48 -12.16 -19.63
C VAL A 120 -3.15 -11.78 -19.01
N GLU A 121 -2.58 -12.64 -18.18
CA GLU A 121 -1.30 -12.41 -17.50
C GLU A 121 -0.38 -13.64 -17.56
N LEU A 122 0.85 -13.51 -17.07
CA LEU A 122 1.78 -14.64 -17.01
C LEU A 122 1.33 -15.59 -15.88
N MET A 123 1.20 -16.89 -16.19
CA MET A 123 1.18 -17.91 -15.15
C MET A 123 2.60 -18.07 -14.58
N GLN A 124 2.77 -17.67 -13.33
CA GLN A 124 4.07 -17.74 -12.66
C GLN A 124 4.58 -19.20 -12.62
N PRO A 125 5.87 -19.44 -12.90
CA PRO A 125 6.42 -20.79 -12.93
C PRO A 125 6.45 -21.40 -11.53
N ASN A 126 6.29 -22.71 -11.48
CA ASN A 126 6.49 -23.47 -10.26
C ASN A 126 7.92 -23.26 -9.71
N LYS A 127 8.08 -23.16 -8.38
CA LYS A 127 9.39 -22.92 -7.72
C LYS A 127 10.39 -24.01 -8.08
N SER A 128 9.92 -25.27 -8.21
CA SER A 128 10.76 -26.40 -8.61
C SER A 128 11.44 -26.19 -9.97
N ASP A 129 10.70 -25.74 -10.98
CA ASP A 129 11.22 -25.43 -12.31
C ASP A 129 12.08 -24.15 -12.29
N ALA A 130 11.64 -23.13 -11.52
CA ALA A 130 12.38 -21.89 -11.36
C ALA A 130 13.77 -22.11 -10.74
N LEU A 131 13.86 -22.85 -9.62
CA LEU A 131 15.12 -23.17 -8.94
C LEU A 131 16.06 -23.98 -9.84
N ALA A 132 15.53 -24.94 -10.61
CA ALA A 132 16.34 -25.71 -11.56
C ALA A 132 17.01 -24.82 -12.63
N TYR A 133 16.37 -23.71 -13.01
CA TYR A 133 16.90 -22.73 -13.94
C TYR A 133 17.86 -21.72 -13.29
N ILE A 134 17.48 -21.10 -12.17
CA ILE A 134 18.24 -19.98 -11.59
C ILE A 134 19.47 -20.43 -10.80
N ASP A 135 19.41 -21.60 -10.13
CA ASP A 135 20.56 -22.16 -9.40
C ASP A 135 21.33 -23.22 -10.21
N GLY A 136 20.69 -23.75 -11.25
CA GLY A 136 21.20 -24.87 -12.03
C GLY A 136 21.54 -24.54 -13.48
N SER A 137 21.56 -25.62 -14.27
CA SER A 137 21.70 -25.60 -15.73
C SER A 137 20.42 -26.07 -16.44
N GLY A 138 19.30 -26.12 -15.72
CA GLY A 138 17.99 -26.39 -16.32
C GLY A 138 17.62 -25.33 -17.36
N PRO A 139 16.77 -25.67 -18.34
CA PRO A 139 16.25 -24.68 -19.28
C PRO A 139 15.35 -23.67 -18.54
N ALA A 140 15.16 -22.48 -19.12
CA ALA A 140 14.14 -21.56 -18.64
C ALA A 140 12.75 -22.27 -18.67
N PRO A 141 11.90 -22.09 -17.64
CA PRO A 141 10.56 -22.66 -17.63
C PRO A 141 9.75 -22.22 -18.85
N ALA A 142 8.95 -23.14 -19.39
CA ALA A 142 8.03 -22.80 -20.46
C ALA A 142 7.00 -21.78 -19.95
N ARG A 143 6.77 -20.72 -20.72
CA ARG A 143 5.81 -19.66 -20.37
C ARG A 143 4.39 -20.10 -20.73
N TYR A 144 3.45 -19.83 -19.83
CA TYR A 144 2.02 -20.02 -20.02
C TYR A 144 1.29 -18.75 -19.58
N ALA A 145 0.16 -18.44 -20.18
CA ALA A 145 -0.71 -17.38 -19.72
C ALA A 145 -1.76 -17.92 -18.74
N HIS A 146 -1.93 -17.23 -17.62
CA HIS A 146 -3.11 -17.32 -16.78
C HIS A 146 -4.16 -16.39 -17.40
N VAL A 147 -5.33 -16.93 -17.70
CA VAL A 147 -6.43 -16.19 -18.33
C VAL A 147 -7.68 -16.39 -17.49
N LEU A 148 -8.40 -15.30 -17.26
CA LEU A 148 -9.71 -15.32 -16.63
C LEU A 148 -10.78 -14.97 -17.66
N LEU A 149 -11.78 -15.83 -17.76
CA LEU A 149 -12.97 -15.61 -18.57
C LEU A 149 -14.16 -15.32 -17.67
N ASP A 150 -15.01 -14.37 -18.07
CA ASP A 150 -16.30 -14.12 -17.45
C ASP A 150 -17.40 -14.69 -18.36
N PHE A 151 -18.04 -15.77 -17.92
CA PHE A 151 -19.11 -16.43 -18.65
C PHE A 151 -20.46 -15.93 -18.16
N ARG A 152 -21.00 -14.89 -18.82
CA ARG A 152 -22.32 -14.34 -18.50
C ARG A 152 -23.42 -14.72 -19.48
N ALA A 153 -23.13 -15.45 -20.55
CA ALA A 153 -24.16 -15.96 -21.48
C ALA A 153 -24.95 -17.17 -20.91
N THR A 154 -25.40 -17.07 -19.65
CA THR A 154 -26.02 -18.14 -18.86
C THR A 154 -26.81 -17.56 -17.69
N GLU A 155 -27.80 -18.30 -17.18
CA GLU A 155 -28.55 -17.93 -15.97
C GLU A 155 -27.71 -18.10 -14.69
N GLU A 156 -26.63 -18.89 -14.75
CA GLU A 156 -25.71 -19.17 -13.63
C GLU A 156 -24.30 -18.68 -14.04
N PRO A 157 -24.02 -17.38 -13.95
CA PRO A 157 -22.82 -16.76 -14.48
C PRO A 157 -21.62 -17.12 -13.61
N GLU A 158 -20.47 -17.32 -14.25
CA GLU A 158 -19.25 -17.79 -13.58
C GLU A 158 -17.98 -17.16 -14.16
N TYR A 159 -17.05 -16.85 -13.28
CA TYR A 159 -15.65 -16.65 -13.65
C TYR A 159 -14.96 -18.01 -13.79
N GLN A 160 -14.06 -18.12 -14.77
CA GLN A 160 -13.34 -19.36 -15.09
C GLN A 160 -11.87 -19.08 -15.40
N ASP A 161 -10.99 -19.56 -14.53
CA ASP A 161 -9.54 -19.55 -14.71
C ASP A 161 -9.08 -20.65 -15.67
N ILE A 162 -8.26 -20.29 -16.65
CA ILE A 162 -7.66 -21.22 -17.61
C ILE A 162 -6.16 -20.94 -17.79
N LEU A 163 -5.45 -21.98 -18.20
CA LEU A 163 -4.05 -21.93 -18.58
C LEU A 163 -3.94 -22.01 -20.10
N VAL A 164 -3.28 -21.05 -20.74
CA VAL A 164 -3.06 -21.03 -22.19
C VAL A 164 -1.57 -21.14 -22.50
N GLY A 165 -1.17 -22.15 -23.27
CA GLY A 165 0.23 -22.28 -23.68
C GLY A 165 0.58 -23.65 -24.28
N PRO A 166 1.88 -23.93 -24.47
CA PRO A 166 3.01 -23.03 -24.15
C PRO A 166 3.09 -21.82 -25.10
N LEU A 167 3.80 -20.78 -24.66
CA LEU A 167 4.09 -19.56 -25.42
C LEU A 167 5.49 -19.63 -26.09
N PRO A 168 5.71 -18.93 -27.23
CA PRO A 168 4.76 -18.11 -27.98
C PRO A 168 3.66 -18.93 -28.67
N VAL A 169 2.51 -18.29 -28.93
CA VAL A 169 1.36 -18.95 -29.55
C VAL A 169 1.77 -19.60 -30.87
N THR A 170 1.59 -20.92 -30.96
CA THR A 170 1.94 -21.74 -32.11
C THR A 170 0.78 -22.65 -32.46
N ASN A 171 0.26 -22.53 -33.68
CA ASN A 171 -0.85 -23.36 -34.17
C ASN A 171 -0.57 -24.86 -34.03
N GLY A 172 -1.50 -25.59 -33.42
CA GLY A 172 -1.39 -27.03 -33.19
C GLY A 172 -0.58 -27.44 -31.96
N THR A 173 0.10 -26.51 -31.29
CA THR A 173 0.85 -26.75 -30.04
C THR A 173 0.18 -26.03 -28.86
N THR A 174 -0.17 -24.75 -29.03
CA THR A 174 -0.85 -23.98 -27.99
C THR A 174 -2.26 -24.52 -27.80
N LYS A 175 -2.59 -24.79 -26.54
CA LYS A 175 -3.90 -25.24 -26.09
C LYS A 175 -4.32 -24.43 -24.86
N TRP A 176 -5.58 -24.54 -24.49
CA TRP A 176 -6.07 -24.09 -23.20
C TRP A 176 -6.52 -25.29 -22.37
N GLU A 177 -6.39 -25.19 -21.05
CA GLU A 177 -6.95 -26.13 -20.08
C GLU A 177 -7.43 -25.39 -18.83
N ARG A 178 -8.32 -26.02 -18.06
CA ARG A 178 -8.80 -25.45 -16.79
C ARG A 178 -7.67 -25.35 -15.79
N LEU A 179 -7.61 -24.22 -15.08
CA LEU A 179 -6.62 -23.99 -14.05
C LEU A 179 -7.28 -24.20 -12.67
N ASP A 180 -6.94 -25.29 -11.98
CA ASP A 180 -7.44 -25.53 -10.61
C ASP A 180 -6.41 -26.12 -9.66
N TYR A 181 -5.21 -26.46 -10.14
CA TYR A 181 -4.14 -26.93 -9.28
C TYR A 181 -3.72 -25.92 -8.20
N PRO A 182 -3.69 -24.57 -8.44
CA PRO A 182 -3.26 -23.61 -7.43
C PRO A 182 -4.37 -23.21 -6.44
N TYR A 183 -5.58 -23.74 -6.60
CA TYR A 183 -6.76 -23.35 -5.81
C TYR A 183 -7.17 -24.49 -4.87
N THR A 184 -7.58 -24.20 -3.65
CA THR A 184 -8.01 -25.27 -2.72
C THR A 184 -9.38 -25.82 -3.12
N ARG A 185 -10.24 -24.98 -3.71
CA ARG A 185 -11.50 -25.40 -4.33
C ARG A 185 -11.26 -26.09 -5.68
N LYS A 186 -11.51 -27.40 -5.73
CA LYS A 186 -11.37 -28.22 -6.96
C LYS A 186 -12.65 -28.23 -7.80
N THR A 187 -12.94 -27.10 -8.44
CA THR A 187 -14.11 -26.90 -9.32
C THR A 187 -13.74 -26.59 -10.76
N SER A 188 -12.53 -27.01 -11.16
CA SER A 188 -11.95 -26.69 -12.45
C SER A 188 -11.73 -25.20 -12.67
N GLY A 189 -11.41 -24.43 -11.63
CA GLY A 189 -11.11 -23.00 -11.74
C GLY A 189 -12.35 -22.12 -11.84
N ARG A 190 -13.49 -22.56 -11.30
CA ARG A 190 -14.78 -21.87 -11.47
C ARG A 190 -15.34 -21.33 -10.18
N VAL A 191 -15.82 -20.11 -10.23
CA VAL A 191 -16.57 -19.46 -9.15
C VAL A 191 -17.69 -18.64 -9.76
N ARG A 192 -18.83 -18.57 -9.09
CA ARG A 192 -19.97 -17.78 -9.57
C ARG A 192 -19.60 -16.29 -9.70
N ASN A 193 -20.33 -15.57 -10.54
CA ASN A 193 -20.23 -14.12 -10.68
C ASN A 193 -21.53 -13.47 -10.16
N LEU A 194 -21.47 -12.81 -9.01
CA LEU A 194 -22.62 -12.11 -8.41
C LEU A 194 -22.86 -10.73 -9.03
N ASP A 195 -21.90 -10.22 -9.79
CA ASP A 195 -21.90 -8.88 -10.39
C ASP A 195 -22.19 -8.91 -11.91
N ALA A 196 -22.69 -10.05 -12.42
CA ALA A 196 -22.93 -10.25 -13.85
C ALA A 196 -23.98 -9.30 -14.46
N ASP A 197 -24.89 -8.77 -13.63
CA ASP A 197 -26.05 -7.96 -14.03
C ASP A 197 -25.95 -6.49 -13.58
N ASP A 198 -24.76 -5.90 -13.62
CA ASP A 198 -24.52 -4.54 -13.13
C ASP A 198 -25.50 -3.49 -13.71
N ASP A 199 -25.75 -3.48 -15.02
CA ASP A 199 -26.72 -2.58 -15.66
C ASP A 199 -28.13 -2.71 -15.03
N ALA A 200 -28.60 -3.95 -14.86
CA ALA A 200 -29.93 -4.21 -14.30
C ALA A 200 -29.99 -3.89 -12.80
N MET A 201 -28.87 -4.08 -12.09
CA MET A 201 -28.71 -3.68 -10.69
C MET A 201 -28.85 -2.17 -10.55
N GLN A 202 -28.17 -1.38 -11.39
CA GLN A 202 -28.28 0.07 -11.37
C GLN A 202 -29.71 0.54 -11.66
N GLU A 203 -30.37 -0.04 -12.66
CA GLU A 203 -31.79 0.24 -12.93
C GLU A 203 -32.69 -0.05 -11.72
N TRP A 204 -32.46 -1.18 -11.04
CA TRP A 204 -33.19 -1.55 -9.81
C TRP A 204 -32.98 -0.53 -8.69
N LEU A 205 -31.74 -0.12 -8.42
CA LEU A 205 -31.44 0.87 -7.38
C LEU A 205 -32.15 2.21 -7.67
N TYR A 206 -32.14 2.66 -8.93
CA TYR A 206 -32.84 3.89 -9.32
C TYR A 206 -34.36 3.74 -9.25
N ASP A 207 -34.93 2.59 -9.58
CA ASP A 207 -36.38 2.35 -9.44
C ASP A 207 -36.83 2.32 -7.97
N VAL A 208 -36.03 1.73 -7.09
CA VAL A 208 -36.23 1.80 -5.64
C VAL A 208 -36.18 3.25 -5.17
N SER A 209 -35.18 4.03 -5.61
CA SER A 209 -35.04 5.44 -5.26
C SER A 209 -36.21 6.32 -5.78
N LYS A 210 -36.68 6.09 -7.01
CA LYS A 210 -37.86 6.79 -7.58
C LYS A 210 -39.09 6.67 -6.68
N SER A 211 -39.26 5.55 -5.97
CA SER A 211 -40.37 5.32 -5.04
C SER A 211 -40.37 6.25 -3.81
N ILE A 212 -39.25 6.90 -3.52
CA ILE A 212 -39.05 7.83 -2.40
C ILE A 212 -38.42 9.17 -2.83
N ALA A 213 -38.44 9.51 -4.13
CA ALA A 213 -37.78 10.72 -4.64
C ALA A 213 -38.29 12.03 -4.01
N ASP A 214 -39.56 12.06 -3.60
CA ASP A 214 -40.13 13.19 -2.85
C ASP A 214 -39.57 13.28 -1.43
N ILE A 215 -39.21 12.17 -0.80
CA ILE A 215 -38.58 12.12 0.52
C ILE A 215 -37.12 12.56 0.44
N THR A 216 -36.33 12.04 -0.52
CA THR A 216 -34.92 12.45 -0.69
C THR A 216 -34.82 13.94 -1.03
N LYS A 217 -35.75 14.45 -1.85
CA LYS A 217 -35.87 15.88 -2.12
C LYS A 217 -36.30 16.72 -0.91
N ASP A 218 -37.15 16.21 -0.04
CA ASP A 218 -37.57 16.92 1.18
C ASP A 218 -36.49 16.87 2.28
N LEU A 219 -35.73 15.78 2.39
CA LEU A 219 -34.63 15.62 3.34
C LEU A 219 -33.41 16.47 2.95
N TRP A 220 -33.02 16.43 1.68
CA TRP A 220 -31.70 16.89 1.24
C TRP A 220 -31.74 17.81 0.03
N ASN A 221 -32.92 18.04 -0.57
CA ASN A 221 -33.05 18.71 -1.86
C ASN A 221 -32.21 18.05 -2.97
N ALA A 222 -32.11 16.73 -2.93
CA ALA A 222 -31.21 15.91 -3.74
C ALA A 222 -31.93 14.63 -4.22
N THR A 223 -31.52 14.06 -5.36
CA THR A 223 -32.14 12.86 -5.95
C THR A 223 -31.13 11.96 -6.67
N ALA A 224 -31.43 10.65 -6.73
CA ALA A 224 -30.78 9.65 -7.57
C ALA A 224 -31.86 8.94 -8.41
N LEU A 225 -31.97 9.23 -9.70
CA LEU A 225 -33.04 8.76 -10.59
C LEU A 225 -32.52 8.06 -11.84
N GLY A 226 -31.19 7.97 -12.02
CA GLY A 226 -30.52 7.53 -13.24
C GLY A 226 -30.51 8.62 -14.30
N LEU A 227 -30.39 9.89 -13.91
CA LEU A 227 -30.45 11.04 -14.80
C LEU A 227 -29.18 11.89 -14.68
N GLU A 228 -28.81 12.61 -15.76
CA GLU A 228 -27.63 13.50 -15.78
C GLU A 228 -27.63 14.58 -14.68
N ASN A 229 -28.81 14.93 -14.15
CA ASN A 229 -28.96 15.95 -13.11
C ASN A 229 -29.07 15.37 -11.69
N ASP A 230 -28.73 14.09 -11.52
CA ASP A 230 -28.66 13.46 -10.21
C ASP A 230 -27.59 14.12 -9.35
N THR A 231 -27.88 14.19 -8.06
CA THR A 231 -26.98 14.79 -7.05
C THR A 231 -26.71 13.81 -5.91
N LEU A 232 -27.27 12.60 -6.01
CA LEU A 232 -27.02 11.49 -5.12
C LEU A 232 -26.61 10.28 -5.97
N GLU A 233 -25.77 9.44 -5.41
CA GLU A 233 -25.47 8.11 -5.92
C GLU A 233 -25.90 7.06 -4.90
N ILE A 234 -25.97 5.80 -5.34
CA ILE A 234 -26.43 4.68 -4.51
C ILE A 234 -25.44 3.54 -4.68
N TRP A 235 -24.82 3.15 -3.57
CA TRP A 235 -23.97 1.96 -3.49
C TRP A 235 -23.91 1.49 -2.03
N GLY A 236 -23.35 0.30 -1.84
CA GLY A 236 -23.60 -0.47 -0.63
C GLY A 236 -22.43 -1.36 -0.21
N ILE A 237 -22.77 -2.60 0.09
CA ILE A 237 -21.87 -3.58 0.69
C ILE A 237 -21.03 -4.33 -0.35
N ASP A 238 -19.80 -4.66 0.03
CA ASP A 238 -18.97 -5.70 -0.58
C ASP A 238 -18.34 -6.52 0.55
N PRO A 239 -18.48 -7.86 0.55
CA PRO A 239 -19.24 -8.68 -0.40
C PRO A 239 -20.75 -8.48 -0.31
N TYR A 240 -21.46 -8.91 -1.34
CA TYR A 240 -22.90 -9.18 -1.20
C TYR A 240 -23.12 -10.18 -0.07
N TYR A 241 -24.19 -10.01 0.69
CA TYR A 241 -24.51 -10.90 1.79
C TYR A 241 -25.08 -12.21 1.25
N GLN A 242 -24.44 -13.33 1.62
CA GLN A 242 -24.66 -14.65 1.05
C GLN A 242 -25.15 -15.61 2.13
N ASP A 243 -26.46 -15.86 2.18
CA ASP A 243 -27.09 -16.65 3.25
C ASP A 243 -28.09 -17.67 2.70
N ASP A 244 -27.86 -18.96 2.96
CA ASP A 244 -28.71 -20.08 2.55
C ASP A 244 -29.21 -20.01 1.08
N GLY A 245 -28.32 -19.62 0.16
CA GLY A 245 -28.61 -19.51 -1.28
C GLY A 245 -29.31 -18.23 -1.71
N ARG A 246 -29.64 -17.34 -0.76
CA ARG A 246 -30.09 -15.98 -1.03
C ARG A 246 -28.90 -15.04 -1.18
N ILE A 247 -29.06 -14.07 -2.07
CA ILE A 247 -28.11 -12.98 -2.30
C ILE A 247 -28.80 -11.68 -1.92
N GLN A 248 -28.34 -11.07 -0.83
CA GLN A 248 -28.93 -9.85 -0.30
C GLN A 248 -27.93 -8.70 -0.38
N ARG A 249 -28.46 -7.50 -0.60
CA ARG A 249 -27.70 -6.24 -0.60
C ARG A 249 -28.28 -5.28 0.43
N TRP A 250 -27.37 -4.50 1.02
CA TRP A 250 -27.69 -3.27 1.74
C TRP A 250 -27.04 -2.11 1.02
N ASP A 251 -27.86 -1.14 0.63
CA ASP A 251 -27.43 0.02 -0.13
C ASP A 251 -27.77 1.29 0.63
N THR A 252 -27.00 2.35 0.40
CA THR A 252 -27.21 3.66 1.01
C THR A 252 -27.02 4.77 -0.01
N PHE A 253 -27.57 5.93 0.30
CA PHE A 253 -27.43 7.13 -0.52
C PHE A 253 -26.17 7.89 -0.12
N TRP A 254 -25.44 8.38 -1.12
CA TRP A 254 -24.27 9.25 -0.95
C TRP A 254 -24.48 10.53 -1.74
N SER A 255 -24.01 11.68 -1.24
CA SER A 255 -24.03 12.91 -2.03
C SER A 255 -22.94 12.86 -3.10
N ILE A 256 -23.30 13.13 -4.35
CA ILE A 256 -22.32 13.33 -5.42
C ILE A 256 -21.61 14.66 -5.14
N PRO A 257 -20.26 14.69 -5.06
CA PRO A 257 -19.52 15.93 -4.86
C PRO A 257 -19.67 16.87 -6.06
N ASP A 258 -19.81 18.18 -5.82
CA ASP A 258 -19.84 19.21 -6.87
C ASP A 258 -18.46 19.85 -7.12
N SER A 259 -17.39 19.15 -6.72
CA SER A 259 -16.00 19.61 -6.75
C SER A 259 -15.09 18.66 -7.55
N ILE A 260 -13.86 19.08 -7.82
CA ILE A 260 -12.84 18.22 -8.46
C ILE A 260 -12.26 17.15 -7.53
N PHE A 261 -12.59 17.19 -6.23
CA PHE A 261 -12.06 16.25 -5.24
C PHE A 261 -12.96 15.04 -5.11
N ASP A 262 -12.34 13.85 -5.05
CA ASP A 262 -13.02 12.56 -4.95
C ASP A 262 -13.45 12.23 -3.51
N VAL A 263 -14.36 13.03 -2.97
CA VAL A 263 -14.77 12.97 -1.55
C VAL A 263 -15.99 12.07 -1.31
N GLY A 264 -16.43 11.29 -2.31
CA GLY A 264 -17.69 10.56 -2.29
C GLY A 264 -17.85 9.62 -1.09
N SER A 265 -16.79 8.88 -0.73
CA SER A 265 -16.75 7.96 0.42
C SER A 265 -16.94 8.65 1.78
N MET A 266 -16.89 9.98 1.83
CA MET A 266 -17.12 10.79 3.02
C MET A 266 -18.49 11.49 3.03
N MET A 267 -19.38 11.16 2.08
CA MET A 267 -20.68 11.80 1.92
C MET A 267 -21.90 10.89 2.18
N PRO A 268 -21.92 10.03 3.22
CA PRO A 268 -23.08 9.18 3.49
C PRO A 268 -24.30 10.02 3.90
N MET A 269 -25.49 9.66 3.43
CA MET A 269 -26.73 10.41 3.68
C MET A 269 -27.62 9.80 4.76
N GLY A 270 -27.36 8.55 5.17
CA GLY A 270 -27.98 7.93 6.34
C GLY A 270 -29.34 7.29 6.12
N LEU A 271 -29.74 7.07 4.87
CA LEU A 271 -30.92 6.28 4.49
C LEU A 271 -30.47 5.03 3.76
N PHE A 272 -30.94 3.89 4.25
CA PHE A 272 -30.49 2.59 3.80
C PHE A 272 -31.68 1.75 3.35
N PHE A 273 -31.46 0.81 2.44
CA PHE A 273 -32.47 -0.18 2.07
C PHE A 273 -31.86 -1.55 1.79
N MET A 274 -32.66 -2.58 2.02
CA MET A 274 -32.29 -3.98 1.83
C MET A 274 -33.01 -4.56 0.62
N SER A 275 -32.27 -5.23 -0.26
CA SER A 275 -32.82 -5.93 -1.41
C SER A 275 -32.42 -7.40 -1.40
N ASP A 276 -33.36 -8.31 -1.69
CA ASP A 276 -33.04 -9.66 -2.15
C ASP A 276 -32.93 -9.62 -3.66
N VAL A 277 -31.71 -9.87 -4.16
CA VAL A 277 -31.34 -9.82 -5.57
C VAL A 277 -30.93 -11.21 -6.08
N THR A 278 -31.54 -12.25 -5.50
CA THR A 278 -31.23 -13.64 -5.88
C THR A 278 -31.64 -13.93 -7.33
N GLY A 279 -30.67 -14.38 -8.12
CA GLY A 279 -30.83 -14.69 -9.54
C GLY A 279 -30.84 -13.44 -10.43
N ARG A 280 -30.90 -13.66 -11.75
CA ARG A 280 -30.65 -12.62 -12.76
C ARG A 280 -31.88 -11.91 -13.31
N ASP A 281 -33.07 -12.18 -12.75
CA ASP A 281 -34.35 -11.66 -13.23
C ASP A 281 -34.83 -10.54 -12.30
N PRO A 282 -34.65 -9.25 -12.67
CA PRO A 282 -34.97 -8.13 -11.79
C PRO A 282 -36.44 -8.07 -11.42
N SER A 283 -37.33 -8.70 -12.20
CA SER A 283 -38.75 -8.76 -11.87
C SER A 283 -39.06 -9.65 -10.65
N LYS A 284 -38.08 -10.44 -10.20
CA LYS A 284 -38.16 -11.29 -9.01
C LYS A 284 -37.41 -10.72 -7.82
N TRP A 285 -36.61 -9.67 -8.00
CA TRP A 285 -35.94 -8.99 -6.90
C TRP A 285 -36.95 -8.31 -5.99
N ILE A 286 -36.63 -8.24 -4.70
CA ILE A 286 -37.57 -7.80 -3.67
C ILE A 286 -36.89 -6.75 -2.80
N LEU A 287 -37.52 -5.58 -2.67
CA LEU A 287 -37.19 -4.60 -1.66
C LEU A 287 -37.75 -5.08 -0.31
N GLU A 288 -36.87 -5.47 0.60
CA GLU A 288 -37.23 -6.09 1.89
C GLU A 288 -37.42 -5.08 3.02
N GLY A 289 -36.96 -3.84 2.84
CA GLY A 289 -37.25 -2.76 3.76
C GLY A 289 -36.27 -1.61 3.72
N TRP A 290 -36.55 -0.61 4.55
CA TRP A 290 -35.79 0.61 4.72
C TRP A 290 -35.26 0.71 6.15
N TYR A 291 -34.08 1.31 6.32
CA TYR A 291 -33.54 1.64 7.63
C TYR A 291 -33.15 3.12 7.68
N TYR A 292 -33.60 3.81 8.73
CA TYR A 292 -33.29 5.22 8.95
C TYR A 292 -33.33 5.57 10.44
N ASN A 293 -32.29 6.23 10.95
CA ASN A 293 -32.18 6.72 12.33
C ASN A 293 -32.51 5.66 13.42
N GLY A 294 -32.04 4.42 13.25
CA GLY A 294 -32.23 3.34 14.21
C GLY A 294 -33.57 2.60 14.11
N VAL A 295 -34.37 2.84 13.06
CA VAL A 295 -35.67 2.20 12.85
C VAL A 295 -35.69 1.49 11.50
N PHE A 296 -36.14 0.23 11.52
CA PHE A 296 -36.40 -0.55 10.31
C PHE A 296 -37.88 -0.47 9.92
N TYR A 297 -38.15 -0.33 8.63
CA TYR A 297 -39.48 -0.23 8.03
C TYR A 297 -39.61 -1.31 6.96
N GLU A 298 -40.48 -2.30 7.20
CA GLU A 298 -40.62 -3.50 6.34
C GLU A 298 -41.05 -3.20 4.90
N THR A 299 -41.66 -2.04 4.63
CA THR A 299 -42.09 -1.67 3.29
C THR A 299 -41.94 -0.18 3.04
N THR A 300 -41.83 0.21 1.78
CA THR A 300 -41.83 1.61 1.36
C THR A 300 -43.06 2.37 1.86
N GLU A 301 -44.26 1.77 1.83
CA GLU A 301 -45.50 2.45 2.29
C GLU A 301 -45.47 2.75 3.80
N VAL A 302 -44.94 1.82 4.60
CA VAL A 302 -44.76 2.02 6.05
C VAL A 302 -43.75 3.13 6.32
N PHE A 303 -42.62 3.14 5.61
CA PHE A 303 -41.63 4.21 5.72
C PHE A 303 -42.22 5.58 5.33
N ARG A 304 -42.89 5.68 4.18
CA ARG A 304 -43.53 6.90 3.70
C ARG A 304 -44.60 7.42 4.67
N THR A 305 -45.43 6.54 5.21
CA THR A 305 -46.44 6.90 6.21
C THR A 305 -45.81 7.43 7.48
N ALA A 306 -44.74 6.80 7.96
CA ALA A 306 -44.01 7.29 9.13
C ALA A 306 -43.36 8.66 8.87
N TYR A 307 -42.75 8.84 7.70
CA TYR A 307 -42.08 10.07 7.28
C TYR A 307 -43.04 11.25 7.22
N TRP A 308 -44.10 11.16 6.42
CA TRP A 308 -45.08 12.23 6.23
C TRP A 308 -46.03 12.40 7.43
N GLY A 309 -46.18 11.36 8.26
CA GLY A 309 -46.90 11.42 9.52
C GLY A 309 -46.17 12.15 10.65
N GLY A 310 -44.91 12.54 10.44
CA GLY A 310 -44.09 13.23 11.45
C GLY A 310 -43.52 12.30 12.54
N ASN A 311 -43.49 10.99 12.28
CA ASN A 311 -42.93 9.99 13.19
C ASN A 311 -41.44 9.69 12.90
N VAL A 312 -40.87 10.33 11.88
CA VAL A 312 -39.45 10.25 11.51
C VAL A 312 -38.80 11.60 11.83
N GLU A 313 -37.73 11.56 12.63
CA GLU A 313 -36.87 12.73 12.82
C GLU A 313 -36.04 12.94 11.55
N LYS A 314 -36.23 14.07 10.88
CA LYS A 314 -35.52 14.42 9.64
C LYS A 314 -34.12 14.92 9.96
N LEU A 315 -33.13 14.08 9.75
CA LEU A 315 -31.71 14.41 9.87
C LEU A 315 -31.20 15.01 8.55
N GLY A 316 -30.19 15.87 8.63
CA GLY A 316 -29.55 16.47 7.45
C GLY A 316 -28.74 15.47 6.64
N GLY A 317 -28.02 15.96 5.62
CA GLY A 317 -27.06 15.19 4.83
C GLY A 317 -25.62 15.67 5.04
N ASN A 318 -24.66 14.90 4.55
CA ASN A 318 -23.28 15.34 4.40
C ASN A 318 -23.07 15.84 2.97
N PHE A 319 -22.44 16.99 2.82
CA PHE A 319 -22.16 17.60 1.53
C PHE A 319 -20.71 18.08 1.51
N ALA A 320 -20.11 18.02 0.32
CA ALA A 320 -18.75 18.47 0.09
C ALA A 320 -18.58 19.95 0.48
N GLY A 321 -17.37 20.30 0.89
CA GLY A 321 -16.97 21.68 1.16
C GLY A 321 -15.48 21.76 1.45
N ASP A 322 -15.00 22.93 1.89
CA ASP A 322 -13.57 23.14 2.19
C ASP A 322 -13.03 22.04 3.14
N TRP A 323 -13.81 21.62 4.14
CA TRP A 323 -13.42 20.60 5.12
C TRP A 323 -13.02 19.23 4.53
N SER A 324 -13.48 18.91 3.32
CA SER A 324 -13.19 17.64 2.62
C SER A 324 -12.17 17.80 1.48
N ALA A 325 -11.75 19.02 1.14
CA ALA A 325 -10.77 19.29 0.09
C ALA A 325 -9.33 19.06 0.58
N THR A 326 -8.46 18.52 -0.28
CA THR A 326 -7.03 18.29 0.04
C THR A 326 -6.14 19.50 -0.23
N ASP A 327 -6.66 20.55 -0.84
CA ASP A 327 -5.95 21.80 -1.06
C ASP A 327 -5.53 22.48 0.26
N GLN A 328 -4.51 23.34 0.17
CA GLN A 328 -4.02 24.10 1.32
C GLN A 328 -5.14 24.95 1.94
N GLN A 329 -5.35 24.74 3.24
CA GLN A 329 -6.32 25.47 4.03
C GLN A 329 -5.69 26.12 5.28
N GLY A 330 -6.34 27.17 5.77
CA GLY A 330 -5.90 27.89 6.96
C GLY A 330 -4.71 28.83 6.72
N GLN A 331 -4.06 29.23 7.81
CA GLN A 331 -2.95 30.18 7.77
C GLN A 331 -1.62 29.45 7.52
N VAL A 332 -0.88 29.88 6.49
CA VAL A 332 0.49 29.42 6.22
C VAL A 332 1.37 29.59 7.46
N LEU A 333 2.09 28.54 7.82
CA LEU A 333 2.91 28.50 9.03
C LEU A 333 4.13 29.44 8.92
N PRO A 334 4.69 29.91 10.05
CA PRO A 334 5.90 30.72 10.01
C PRO A 334 7.06 29.99 9.32
N MET A 335 7.70 30.67 8.35
CA MET A 335 8.85 30.18 7.55
C MET A 335 8.51 29.08 6.53
N ASP A 336 7.26 28.68 6.39
CA ASP A 336 6.85 27.55 5.56
C ASP A 336 6.90 27.84 4.03
N THR A 337 7.02 29.11 3.65
CA THR A 337 7.31 29.50 2.26
C THR A 337 8.79 29.34 1.88
N MET A 338 9.64 28.93 2.82
CA MET A 338 11.02 28.53 2.54
C MET A 338 11.04 27.06 2.11
N ALA A 339 11.88 26.72 1.12
CA ALA A 339 12.04 25.33 0.70
C ALA A 339 12.45 24.44 1.90
N PRO A 340 11.80 23.28 2.10
CA PRO A 340 12.17 22.35 3.17
C PRO A 340 13.52 21.68 2.86
N PRO A 341 14.14 21.02 3.86
CA PRO A 341 15.29 20.16 3.62
C PRO A 341 14.97 19.13 2.53
N THR A 342 15.83 19.02 1.53
CA THR A 342 15.67 18.11 0.40
C THR A 342 16.84 17.14 0.37
N ALA A 343 16.55 15.85 0.23
CA ALA A 343 17.58 14.84 0.00
C ALA A 343 18.16 15.00 -1.40
N VAL A 344 19.48 14.93 -1.51
CA VAL A 344 20.21 14.98 -2.78
C VAL A 344 21.13 13.77 -2.89
N ALA A 345 21.40 13.33 -4.11
CA ALA A 345 22.35 12.26 -4.41
C ALA A 345 23.54 12.85 -5.19
N PRO A 346 24.58 13.39 -4.52
CA PRO A 346 25.66 14.13 -5.18
C PRO A 346 26.42 13.33 -6.24
N GLN A 347 26.51 12.01 -6.10
CA GLN A 347 27.16 11.14 -7.09
C GLN A 347 26.13 10.29 -7.89
N GLY A 348 24.84 10.63 -7.79
CA GLY A 348 23.75 9.85 -8.38
C GLY A 348 23.51 8.49 -7.72
N ALA A 349 23.01 7.54 -8.50
CA ALA A 349 22.61 6.22 -8.03
C ALA A 349 23.80 5.29 -7.80
N ARG A 350 23.93 4.71 -6.59
CA ARG A 350 24.95 3.68 -6.29
C ARG A 350 24.37 2.26 -6.33
N TYR A 351 23.47 2.04 -7.27
CA TYR A 351 22.85 0.75 -7.57
C TYR A 351 22.87 0.54 -9.07
N SER A 352 22.62 -0.70 -9.47
CA SER A 352 22.63 -1.14 -10.85
C SER A 352 21.26 -1.72 -11.22
N VAL A 353 20.84 -1.53 -12.47
CA VAL A 353 19.54 -2.00 -12.95
C VAL A 353 19.69 -2.62 -14.35
N ASP A 354 19.12 -3.80 -14.55
CA ASP A 354 18.73 -4.29 -15.87
C ASP A 354 17.26 -3.93 -16.06
N ALA A 355 16.99 -2.87 -16.84
CA ALA A 355 15.63 -2.36 -17.00
C ALA A 355 14.73 -3.32 -17.82
N GLU A 356 15.31 -4.06 -18.77
CA GLU A 356 14.58 -5.01 -19.62
C GLU A 356 14.13 -6.23 -18.79
N ARG A 357 15.02 -6.75 -17.95
CA ARG A 357 14.72 -7.89 -17.07
C ARG A 357 14.18 -7.47 -15.70
N LYS A 358 14.06 -6.17 -15.40
CA LYS A 358 13.65 -5.65 -14.10
C LYS A 358 14.45 -6.28 -12.94
N TYR A 359 15.77 -6.31 -13.08
CA TYR A 359 16.70 -6.85 -12.08
C TYR A 359 17.49 -5.71 -11.43
N VAL A 360 17.66 -5.78 -10.11
CA VAL A 360 18.30 -4.72 -9.33
C VAL A 360 19.45 -5.31 -8.51
N GLU A 361 20.58 -4.62 -8.50
CA GLU A 361 21.69 -4.87 -7.57
C GLU A 361 21.99 -3.61 -6.75
N TRP A 362 22.06 -3.76 -5.43
CA TRP A 362 22.50 -2.69 -4.53
C TRP A 362 23.43 -3.25 -3.45
N MET A 363 24.69 -2.84 -3.49
CA MET A 363 25.71 -3.26 -2.53
C MET A 363 25.84 -4.79 -2.47
N GLY A 364 25.39 -5.41 -1.38
CA GLY A 364 25.36 -6.87 -1.25
C GLY A 364 24.08 -7.52 -1.78
N TRP A 365 23.06 -6.75 -2.14
CA TRP A 365 21.73 -7.23 -2.47
C TRP A 365 21.52 -7.41 -3.96
N SER A 366 20.71 -8.39 -4.33
CA SER A 366 20.14 -8.51 -5.67
C SER A 366 18.75 -9.14 -5.65
N PHE A 367 17.87 -8.75 -6.57
CA PHE A 367 16.54 -9.34 -6.72
C PHE A 367 15.91 -9.00 -8.08
N TYR A 368 14.89 -9.76 -8.48
CA TYR A 368 14.03 -9.47 -9.62
C TYR A 368 12.71 -8.85 -9.15
N VAL A 369 12.15 -7.96 -9.98
CA VAL A 369 10.83 -7.36 -9.75
C VAL A 369 9.80 -8.06 -10.65
N GLY A 370 8.76 -8.60 -10.02
CA GLY A 370 7.54 -9.10 -10.67
C GLY A 370 6.39 -8.12 -10.46
N PHE A 371 5.38 -8.20 -11.34
CA PHE A 371 4.18 -7.38 -11.25
C PHE A 371 2.98 -8.14 -11.84
N ASN A 372 1.83 -8.10 -11.18
CA ASN A 372 0.59 -8.71 -11.67
C ASN A 372 -0.61 -7.77 -11.43
N ARG A 373 -1.78 -8.15 -11.96
CA ARG A 373 -3.04 -7.43 -11.78
C ARG A 373 -3.47 -7.40 -10.31
N ASP A 374 -3.50 -8.57 -9.68
CA ASP A 374 -4.17 -8.77 -8.40
C ASP A 374 -3.47 -8.06 -7.24
N THR A 375 -2.17 -8.30 -7.06
CA THR A 375 -1.37 -7.87 -5.89
C THR A 375 -0.27 -6.86 -6.23
N GLY A 376 -0.16 -6.44 -7.50
CA GLY A 376 0.83 -5.45 -7.90
C GLY A 376 2.26 -6.00 -7.80
N MET A 377 3.13 -5.28 -7.08
CA MET A 377 4.58 -5.55 -7.05
C MET A 377 4.97 -6.69 -6.08
N ALA A 378 5.79 -7.62 -6.57
CA ALA A 378 6.44 -8.67 -5.77
C ALA A 378 7.93 -8.78 -6.14
N LEU A 379 8.74 -9.31 -5.22
CA LEU A 379 10.18 -9.48 -5.37
C LEU A 379 10.57 -10.96 -5.37
N TYR A 380 11.47 -11.35 -6.27
CA TYR A 380 11.89 -12.74 -6.49
C TYR A 380 13.42 -12.90 -6.43
N ASP A 381 13.86 -14.09 -6.01
CA ASP A 381 15.27 -14.47 -5.86
C ASP A 381 16.09 -13.42 -5.10
N ILE A 382 15.60 -13.01 -3.92
CA ILE A 382 16.28 -12.02 -3.08
C ILE A 382 17.53 -12.66 -2.48
N ARG A 383 18.69 -12.15 -2.89
CA ARG A 383 20.01 -12.60 -2.43
C ARG A 383 20.72 -11.50 -1.68
N TYR A 384 21.53 -11.90 -0.71
CA TYR A 384 22.53 -11.04 -0.09
C TYR A 384 23.89 -11.72 -0.10
N LYS A 385 24.91 -11.03 -0.61
CA LYS A 385 26.27 -11.55 -0.84
C LYS A 385 26.27 -12.85 -1.65
N GLY A 386 25.42 -12.90 -2.69
CA GLY A 386 25.26 -14.02 -3.61
C GLY A 386 24.45 -15.20 -3.07
N GLN A 387 24.08 -15.20 -1.79
CA GLN A 387 23.28 -16.25 -1.16
C GLN A 387 21.80 -15.84 -1.13
N ARG A 388 20.90 -16.70 -1.61
CA ARG A 388 19.44 -16.50 -1.48
C ARG A 388 19.03 -16.49 -0.01
N ILE A 389 18.14 -15.57 0.32
CA ILE A 389 17.44 -15.45 1.60
C ILE A 389 15.95 -15.73 1.42
N LEU A 390 15.34 -15.16 0.37
CA LEU A 390 13.94 -15.35 0.03
C LEU A 390 13.83 -15.74 -1.45
N TYR A 391 13.03 -16.76 -1.74
CA TYR A 391 12.62 -17.06 -3.11
C TYR A 391 11.59 -16.04 -3.62
N GLU A 392 10.61 -15.70 -2.77
CA GLU A 392 9.51 -14.80 -3.08
C GLU A 392 9.14 -13.95 -1.86
N LEU A 393 8.89 -12.67 -2.09
CA LEU A 393 8.37 -11.73 -1.11
C LEU A 393 7.35 -10.81 -1.79
N GLY A 394 6.09 -10.86 -1.40
CA GLY A 394 5.05 -10.06 -2.05
C GLY A 394 3.72 -10.02 -1.31
N LEU A 395 2.95 -8.96 -1.59
CA LEU A 395 1.56 -8.82 -1.16
C LEU A 395 0.72 -10.00 -1.68
N GLN A 396 -0.23 -10.43 -0.87
CA GLN A 396 -1.18 -11.49 -1.21
C GLN A 396 -2.63 -11.03 -1.21
N GLU A 397 -3.00 -10.15 -0.27
CA GLU A 397 -4.34 -9.59 -0.14
C GLU A 397 -4.33 -8.40 0.83
N ALA A 398 -5.30 -7.49 0.70
CA ALA A 398 -5.63 -6.54 1.75
C ALA A 398 -7.12 -6.61 2.10
N LEU A 399 -7.39 -6.63 3.40
CA LEU A 399 -8.72 -6.61 3.98
C LEU A 399 -8.96 -5.25 4.63
N ALA A 400 -10.08 -4.62 4.30
CA ALA A 400 -10.66 -3.52 5.08
C ALA A 400 -12.00 -3.98 5.67
N HIS A 401 -11.96 -4.46 6.93
CA HIS A 401 -13.13 -5.01 7.62
C HIS A 401 -13.79 -3.93 8.50
N TYR A 402 -15.00 -3.49 8.13
CA TYR A 402 -15.72 -2.43 8.84
C TYR A 402 -16.67 -2.97 9.91
N ALA A 403 -17.04 -2.09 10.83
CA ALA A 403 -18.16 -2.31 11.73
C ALA A 403 -18.96 -1.01 11.92
N GLY A 404 -20.28 -1.13 12.02
CA GLY A 404 -21.18 0.01 12.19
C GLY A 404 -22.50 -0.36 12.86
N SER A 405 -23.23 0.65 13.33
CA SER A 405 -24.63 0.51 13.76
C SER A 405 -25.61 0.53 12.57
N ASP A 406 -25.15 1.02 11.42
CA ASP A 406 -25.88 1.00 10.17
C ASP A 406 -25.58 -0.29 9.38
N PRO A 407 -26.51 -0.71 8.50
CA PRO A 407 -26.39 -1.99 7.83
C PRO A 407 -25.34 -2.01 6.72
N THR A 408 -24.94 -0.87 6.14
CA THR A 408 -23.90 -0.87 5.11
C THR A 408 -22.53 -1.07 5.77
N GLN A 409 -22.13 -0.20 6.70
CA GLN A 409 -20.81 -0.28 7.33
C GLN A 409 -20.62 -1.57 8.15
N SER A 410 -21.69 -2.16 8.69
CA SER A 410 -21.60 -3.46 9.39
C SER A 410 -21.37 -4.67 8.48
N HIS A 411 -21.57 -4.54 7.17
CA HIS A 411 -21.46 -5.63 6.19
C HIS A 411 -20.29 -5.45 5.22
N VAL A 412 -19.57 -4.34 5.28
CA VAL A 412 -18.40 -4.12 4.41
C VAL A 412 -17.19 -4.89 4.94
N ALA A 413 -16.61 -5.69 4.06
CA ALA A 413 -15.37 -6.43 4.28
C ALA A 413 -14.62 -6.58 2.95
N TYR A 414 -14.07 -5.47 2.45
CA TYR A 414 -13.37 -5.43 1.17
C TYR A 414 -12.20 -6.42 1.12
N LEU A 415 -12.05 -7.10 -0.01
CA LEU A 415 -10.88 -7.91 -0.37
C LEU A 415 -10.28 -7.30 -1.63
N ASP A 416 -9.26 -6.47 -1.45
CA ASP A 416 -8.85 -5.50 -2.46
C ASP A 416 -8.28 -6.14 -3.74
N THR A 417 -7.82 -7.39 -3.71
CA THR A 417 -7.37 -8.06 -4.95
C THR A 417 -8.50 -8.29 -5.97
N TYR A 418 -9.77 -8.28 -5.53
CA TYR A 418 -10.94 -8.22 -6.42
C TYR A 418 -10.82 -7.02 -7.38
N TYR A 419 -10.61 -5.82 -6.82
CA TYR A 419 -10.37 -4.57 -7.56
C TYR A 419 -8.95 -4.48 -8.15
N GLY A 420 -7.98 -5.13 -7.51
CA GLY A 420 -6.60 -5.23 -7.95
C GLY A 420 -5.70 -4.10 -7.48
N PHE A 421 -4.50 -4.44 -7.02
CA PHE A 421 -3.47 -3.44 -6.73
C PHE A 421 -2.77 -2.92 -7.99
N GLY A 422 -2.67 -3.76 -9.02
CA GLY A 422 -1.99 -3.43 -10.27
C GLY A 422 -2.63 -2.32 -11.11
N PRO A 423 -3.97 -2.32 -11.34
CA PRO A 423 -4.67 -1.31 -12.12
C PRO A 423 -4.62 0.06 -11.47
N PHE A 424 -4.58 0.09 -10.14
CA PHE A 424 -4.55 1.33 -9.37
C PHE A 424 -3.14 1.74 -8.95
N ALA A 425 -2.09 1.10 -9.49
CA ALA A 425 -0.70 1.46 -9.26
C ALA A 425 -0.25 2.63 -10.16
N PHE A 426 -0.87 3.80 -9.97
CA PHE A 426 -0.71 4.97 -10.83
C PHE A 426 0.72 5.54 -10.86
N GLU A 427 0.96 6.47 -11.80
CA GLU A 427 2.22 7.20 -11.90
C GLU A 427 2.52 7.98 -10.60
N LEU A 428 3.74 7.84 -10.09
CA LEU A 428 4.19 8.48 -8.85
C LEU A 428 4.60 9.95 -9.06
N LEU A 429 4.27 10.81 -8.09
CA LEU A 429 4.68 12.21 -8.07
C LEU A 429 6.15 12.34 -7.65
N LYS A 430 7.01 12.59 -8.65
CA LYS A 430 8.46 12.73 -8.47
C LYS A 430 8.80 13.86 -7.49
N GLY A 431 9.59 13.56 -6.46
CA GLY A 431 9.96 14.50 -5.39
C GLY A 431 9.00 14.54 -4.20
N TYR A 432 7.83 13.91 -4.31
CA TYR A 432 6.84 13.80 -3.24
C TYR A 432 6.73 12.34 -2.75
N ASP A 433 6.28 11.43 -3.61
CA ASP A 433 6.14 9.99 -3.26
C ASP A 433 7.49 9.31 -3.06
N CYS A 434 8.48 9.76 -3.82
CA CYS A 434 9.87 9.34 -3.74
C CYS A 434 10.80 10.55 -3.93
N PRO A 435 12.07 10.48 -3.46
CA PRO A 435 13.04 11.54 -3.70
C PRO A 435 13.18 11.88 -5.19
N SER A 436 13.49 13.14 -5.51
CA SER A 436 13.55 13.64 -6.89
C SER A 436 14.59 12.94 -7.77
N TYR A 437 15.64 12.36 -7.16
CA TYR A 437 16.70 11.61 -7.83
C TYR A 437 16.41 10.10 -7.99
N ALA A 438 15.22 9.63 -7.58
CA ALA A 438 14.87 8.22 -7.70
C ALA A 438 14.83 7.77 -9.17
N THR A 439 15.18 6.51 -9.41
CA THR A 439 14.96 5.86 -10.71
C THR A 439 13.55 5.30 -10.73
N TYR A 440 12.86 5.42 -11.86
CA TYR A 440 11.48 4.97 -11.99
C TYR A 440 11.35 3.87 -13.04
N LEU A 441 10.58 2.83 -12.72
CA LEU A 441 10.21 1.73 -13.59
C LEU A 441 8.71 1.79 -13.88
N ASN A 442 8.32 1.28 -15.04
CA ASN A 442 6.90 1.15 -15.41
C ASN A 442 6.33 -0.19 -14.92
N SER A 443 5.03 -0.18 -14.63
CA SER A 443 4.21 -1.38 -14.45
C SER A 443 3.14 -1.43 -15.54
N SER A 444 2.55 -2.61 -15.74
CA SER A 444 1.51 -2.80 -16.76
C SER A 444 0.57 -3.93 -16.37
N PHE A 445 -0.69 -3.81 -16.78
CA PHE A 445 -1.71 -4.83 -16.58
C PHE A 445 -2.60 -4.96 -17.84
N TYR A 446 -3.34 -6.06 -17.93
CA TYR A 446 -4.30 -6.29 -19.00
C TYR A 446 -5.72 -6.05 -18.49
N VAL A 447 -6.53 -5.36 -19.29
CA VAL A 447 -7.99 -5.25 -19.12
C VAL A 447 -8.61 -4.93 -20.49
N SER A 448 -9.83 -5.41 -20.76
CA SER A 448 -10.63 -5.04 -21.94
C SER A 448 -9.84 -5.05 -23.27
N GLU A 449 -9.25 -6.20 -23.60
CA GLU A 449 -8.42 -6.38 -24.81
C GLU A 449 -7.27 -5.38 -24.99
N SER A 450 -6.80 -4.76 -23.91
CA SER A 450 -5.76 -3.73 -23.92
C SER A 450 -4.71 -3.98 -22.84
N THR A 451 -3.49 -3.49 -23.06
CA THR A 451 -2.50 -3.35 -21.98
C THR A 451 -2.40 -1.90 -21.61
N HIS A 452 -2.60 -1.65 -20.33
CA HIS A 452 -2.44 -0.38 -19.65
C HIS A 452 -1.04 -0.36 -19.03
N THR A 453 -0.34 0.77 -19.17
CA THR A 453 1.02 0.95 -18.69
C THR A 453 1.09 2.21 -17.86
N HIS A 454 1.21 2.01 -16.55
CA HIS A 454 1.49 3.09 -15.61
C HIS A 454 2.95 3.47 -15.72
N LEU A 455 3.19 4.68 -16.23
CA LEU A 455 4.53 5.24 -16.31
C LEU A 455 5.04 5.57 -14.92
N ASN A 456 6.32 5.33 -14.65
CA ASN A 456 6.97 5.73 -13.41
C ASN A 456 6.24 5.31 -12.10
N SER A 457 5.54 4.16 -12.12
CA SER A 457 4.73 3.68 -10.99
C SER A 457 5.51 2.95 -9.90
N ILE A 458 6.75 2.56 -10.19
CA ILE A 458 7.67 1.93 -9.23
C ILE A 458 8.92 2.79 -9.13
N CYS A 459 9.32 3.20 -7.93
CA CYS A 459 10.54 4.00 -7.73
C CYS A 459 11.62 3.21 -6.97
N LEU A 460 12.89 3.51 -7.28
CA LEU A 460 14.09 2.95 -6.69
C LEU A 460 14.97 4.09 -6.16
N PHE A 461 15.39 4.05 -4.90
CA PHE A 461 16.26 5.08 -4.34
C PHE A 461 17.09 4.60 -3.15
N GLU A 462 18.27 5.19 -2.98
CA GLU A 462 18.98 5.18 -1.69
C GLU A 462 18.51 6.34 -0.82
N PHE A 463 18.55 6.17 0.50
CA PHE A 463 18.28 7.24 1.46
C PHE A 463 19.24 7.16 2.65
N ASP A 464 19.81 8.29 3.07
CA ASP A 464 20.62 8.41 4.30
C ASP A 464 19.68 8.70 5.46
N ALA A 465 19.46 7.70 6.32
CA ALA A 465 18.52 7.82 7.43
C ALA A 465 18.92 8.95 8.40
N ASP A 466 17.93 9.46 9.14
CA ASP A 466 18.13 10.50 10.14
C ASP A 466 18.88 10.01 11.40
N TYR A 467 19.18 8.71 11.49
CA TYR A 467 19.99 8.09 12.53
C TYR A 467 21.15 7.23 11.96
N PRO A 468 22.30 7.14 12.64
CA PRO A 468 23.40 6.27 12.22
C PRO A 468 23.08 4.81 12.48
N MET A 469 23.61 3.91 11.62
CA MET A 469 23.43 2.46 11.77
C MET A 469 24.08 1.95 13.05
N ALA A 470 25.24 2.52 13.39
CA ALA A 470 25.94 2.21 14.63
C ALA A 470 26.81 3.39 15.07
N ARG A 471 26.98 3.55 16.39
CA ARG A 471 27.93 4.50 16.97
C ARG A 471 28.45 4.02 18.33
N HIS A 472 29.69 4.39 18.65
CA HIS A 472 30.25 4.18 19.99
C HIS A 472 31.21 5.31 20.37
N SER A 473 31.22 5.69 21.64
CA SER A 473 32.13 6.69 22.20
C SER A 473 32.80 6.14 23.45
N SER A 474 34.11 6.40 23.58
CA SER A 474 34.90 6.11 24.77
C SER A 474 35.55 7.39 25.30
N GLN A 475 36.48 7.28 26.25
CA GLN A 475 37.26 8.42 26.74
C GLN A 475 38.25 8.97 25.69
N ASP A 476 38.66 8.14 24.73
CA ASP A 476 39.77 8.43 23.82
C ASP A 476 39.35 8.45 22.33
N TYR A 477 38.16 7.95 21.99
CA TYR A 477 37.70 7.91 20.61
C TYR A 477 36.17 7.90 20.45
N VAL A 478 35.70 8.29 19.26
CA VAL A 478 34.32 8.16 18.80
C VAL A 478 34.30 7.47 17.44
N THR A 479 33.34 6.56 17.24
CA THR A 479 33.05 5.90 15.97
C THR A 479 31.59 6.07 15.60
N ALA A 480 31.30 6.20 14.30
CA ALA A 480 29.94 6.21 13.78
C ALA A 480 29.92 5.66 12.34
N THR A 481 28.84 4.98 11.98
CA THR A 481 28.57 4.44 10.64
C THR A 481 27.26 5.04 10.15
N LYS A 482 27.24 5.60 8.94
CA LYS A 482 26.00 6.12 8.32
C LYS A 482 25.01 4.99 8.09
N ASN A 483 23.71 5.29 8.13
CA ASN A 483 22.67 4.33 7.78
C ASN A 483 22.10 4.69 6.40
N VAL A 484 22.78 4.23 5.35
CA VAL A 484 22.25 4.33 4.00
C VAL A 484 21.54 3.03 3.67
N TYR A 485 20.26 3.13 3.29
CA TYR A 485 19.44 2.00 2.88
C TYR A 485 18.89 2.24 1.48
N PHE A 486 18.49 1.16 0.80
CA PHE A 486 17.85 1.20 -0.51
C PHE A 486 16.38 0.84 -0.39
N THR A 487 15.51 1.51 -1.12
CA THR A 487 14.07 1.25 -1.14
C THR A 487 13.57 1.08 -2.56
N ILE A 488 12.71 0.07 -2.77
CA ILE A 488 11.81 -0.04 -3.91
C ILE A 488 10.37 0.15 -3.41
N ARG A 489 9.59 1.01 -4.10
CA ARG A 489 8.26 1.42 -3.67
C ARG A 489 7.26 1.45 -4.83
N SER A 490 6.01 1.10 -4.52
CA SER A 490 4.83 1.27 -5.35
C SER A 490 3.71 1.86 -4.49
N VAL A 491 2.82 2.65 -5.08
CA VAL A 491 1.60 3.13 -4.43
C VAL A 491 0.41 2.64 -5.23
N SER A 492 -0.62 2.11 -4.57
CA SER A 492 -1.88 1.70 -5.20
C SER A 492 -3.05 2.45 -4.56
N THR A 493 -3.84 3.15 -5.36
CA THR A 493 -4.99 3.95 -4.89
C THR A 493 -6.30 3.21 -5.21
N VAL A 494 -6.67 2.26 -4.35
CA VAL A 494 -7.85 1.40 -4.56
C VAL A 494 -9.08 2.09 -3.96
N GLY A 495 -9.97 2.57 -4.84
CA GLY A 495 -11.11 3.38 -4.44
C GLY A 495 -10.65 4.62 -3.66
N ASN A 496 -11.06 4.72 -2.40
CA ASN A 496 -10.75 5.86 -1.54
C ASN A 496 -9.39 5.79 -0.83
N TYR A 497 -8.70 4.64 -0.80
CA TYR A 497 -7.47 4.45 -0.03
C TYR A 497 -6.22 4.48 -0.90
N ASP A 498 -5.18 5.17 -0.41
CA ASP A 498 -3.83 5.12 -0.95
C ASP A 498 -2.95 4.18 -0.10
N TYR A 499 -2.54 3.05 -0.67
CA TYR A 499 -1.61 2.09 -0.05
C TYR A 499 -0.20 2.28 -0.59
N MET A 500 0.72 2.77 0.25
CA MET A 500 2.13 2.89 -0.07
C MET A 500 2.92 1.68 0.44
N PHE A 501 3.37 0.83 -0.48
CA PHE A 501 4.18 -0.36 -0.19
C PHE A 501 5.66 -0.06 -0.39
N SER A 502 6.47 -0.31 0.65
CA SER A 502 7.93 -0.13 0.59
C SER A 502 8.66 -1.41 0.98
N TYR A 503 9.65 -1.81 0.17
CA TYR A 503 10.62 -2.84 0.50
C TYR A 503 11.99 -2.19 0.65
N SER A 504 12.53 -2.20 1.88
CA SER A 504 13.76 -1.48 2.24
C SER A 504 14.89 -2.44 2.61
N PHE A 505 16.06 -2.25 2.03
CA PHE A 505 17.25 -3.11 2.16
C PHE A 505 18.38 -2.36 2.86
N PHE A 506 19.03 -3.00 3.83
CA PHE A 506 20.00 -2.36 4.71
C PHE A 506 21.41 -2.97 4.55
N LEU A 507 22.45 -2.17 4.87
CA LEU A 507 23.85 -2.62 4.79
C LEU A 507 24.20 -3.71 5.83
N ASP A 508 23.42 -3.84 6.90
CA ASP A 508 23.58 -4.89 7.90
C ASP A 508 23.01 -6.26 7.46
N GLY A 509 22.41 -6.33 6.25
CA GLY A 509 21.78 -7.53 5.71
C GLY A 509 20.31 -7.68 6.10
N SER A 510 19.72 -6.68 6.75
CA SER A 510 18.28 -6.65 7.04
C SER A 510 17.46 -6.21 5.81
N VAL A 511 16.22 -6.68 5.73
CA VAL A 511 15.20 -6.21 4.79
C VAL A 511 13.91 -5.91 5.57
N ALA A 512 13.17 -4.88 5.20
CA ALA A 512 11.90 -4.51 5.81
C ALA A 512 10.79 -4.42 4.77
N ILE A 513 9.59 -4.83 5.15
CA ILE A 513 8.35 -4.59 4.43
C ILE A 513 7.49 -3.61 5.22
N GLU A 514 6.95 -2.61 4.55
CA GLU A 514 6.12 -1.58 5.16
C GLU A 514 4.91 -1.31 4.28
N VAL A 515 3.76 -1.11 4.93
CA VAL A 515 2.57 -0.52 4.32
C VAL A 515 2.18 0.71 5.12
N ARG A 516 1.84 1.78 4.40
CA ARG A 516 1.19 2.96 4.98
C ARG A 516 -0.10 3.23 4.23
N ALA A 517 -1.12 3.69 4.94
CA ALA A 517 -2.40 4.07 4.37
C ALA A 517 -2.62 5.59 4.45
N SER A 518 -3.16 6.18 3.39
CA SER A 518 -3.64 7.56 3.31
C SER A 518 -4.93 7.57 2.48
N GLY A 519 -5.26 8.69 1.85
CA GLY A 519 -6.50 8.85 1.11
C GLY A 519 -7.70 9.15 2.01
N TYR A 520 -8.86 9.13 1.40
CA TYR A 520 -10.13 9.36 2.07
C TYR A 520 -10.55 8.13 2.86
N ILE A 521 -11.25 8.33 3.97
CA ILE A 521 -11.89 7.22 4.70
C ILE A 521 -13.23 6.87 4.05
N GLN A 522 -13.68 5.62 4.18
CA GLN A 522 -15.11 5.33 4.04
C GLN A 522 -15.83 5.67 5.35
N ALA A 523 -16.56 6.78 5.33
CA ALA A 523 -17.25 7.29 6.50
C ALA A 523 -18.63 6.64 6.71
N ALA A 524 -19.15 6.77 7.93
CA ALA A 524 -20.50 6.35 8.29
C ALA A 524 -21.40 7.57 8.54
N PHE A 525 -22.72 7.41 8.39
CA PHE A 525 -23.65 8.44 8.86
C PHE A 525 -23.69 8.44 10.39
N TYR A 526 -23.68 9.62 11.04
CA TYR A 526 -23.46 9.69 12.49
C TYR A 526 -24.56 9.08 13.36
N ALA A 527 -25.79 8.96 12.83
CA ALA A 527 -26.96 8.66 13.64
C ALA A 527 -26.85 7.26 14.27
N LYS A 528 -26.94 7.21 15.60
CA LYS A 528 -26.87 5.98 16.41
C LYS A 528 -25.52 5.24 16.36
N ASN A 529 -24.47 5.86 15.82
CA ASN A 529 -23.19 5.21 15.59
C ASN A 529 -22.14 5.39 16.71
N ASP A 530 -22.52 5.92 17.89
CA ASP A 530 -21.59 6.28 18.98
C ASP A 530 -20.72 5.11 19.48
N GLY A 531 -21.16 3.86 19.28
CA GLY A 531 -20.43 2.65 19.66
C GLY A 531 -19.40 2.16 18.63
N TYR A 532 -19.38 2.75 17.43
CA TYR A 532 -18.64 2.27 16.26
C TYR A 532 -17.77 3.34 15.61
N GLY A 533 -17.53 4.46 16.29
CA GLY A 533 -16.66 5.52 15.77
C GLY A 533 -16.93 6.87 16.43
N PHE A 534 -16.08 7.85 16.11
CA PHE A 534 -16.29 9.22 16.57
C PHE A 534 -17.22 9.98 15.62
N LYS A 535 -17.99 10.93 16.14
CA LYS A 535 -18.60 11.97 15.31
C LYS A 535 -17.53 13.01 14.95
N ILE A 536 -17.16 13.09 13.68
CA ILE A 536 -16.02 13.90 13.21
C ILE A 536 -16.43 15.10 12.35
N HIS A 537 -17.69 15.16 11.90
CA HIS A 537 -18.29 16.32 11.26
C HIS A 537 -19.81 16.38 11.57
N ASP A 538 -20.53 17.37 11.01
CA ASP A 538 -21.93 17.69 11.37
C ASP A 538 -22.90 16.50 11.35
N GLN A 539 -22.86 15.66 10.30
CA GLN A 539 -23.65 14.43 10.18
C GLN A 539 -22.76 13.20 9.90
N LEU A 540 -21.46 13.31 10.19
CA LEU A 540 -20.44 12.32 9.81
C LEU A 540 -19.87 11.61 11.03
N SER A 541 -19.85 10.27 10.97
CA SER A 541 -19.03 9.43 11.81
C SER A 541 -17.82 8.93 11.04
N GLY A 542 -16.67 8.86 11.70
CA GLY A 542 -15.48 8.24 11.12
C GLY A 542 -15.59 6.73 10.90
N SER A 543 -16.64 6.08 11.42
CA SER A 543 -16.74 4.62 11.45
C SER A 543 -15.59 3.97 12.25
N MET A 544 -15.38 2.68 12.06
CA MET A 544 -14.22 1.93 12.49
C MET A 544 -13.96 0.77 11.53
N HIS A 545 -12.70 0.41 11.34
CA HIS A 545 -12.32 -0.74 10.53
C HIS A 545 -10.92 -1.25 10.87
N ASP A 546 -10.67 -2.52 10.55
CA ASP A 546 -9.36 -3.13 10.59
C ASP A 546 -8.79 -3.20 9.18
N HIS A 547 -7.58 -2.69 8.99
CA HIS A 547 -6.74 -3.04 7.85
C HIS A 547 -5.92 -4.28 8.22
N VAL A 548 -6.00 -5.34 7.41
CA VAL A 548 -5.14 -6.52 7.52
C VAL A 548 -4.58 -6.86 6.15
N VAL A 549 -3.26 -6.82 6.02
CA VAL A 549 -2.55 -6.92 4.75
C VAL A 549 -1.61 -8.13 4.80
N ASN A 550 -1.90 -9.14 4.00
CA ASN A 550 -1.16 -10.40 4.03
C ASN A 550 0.03 -10.39 3.06
N PHE A 551 1.19 -10.82 3.56
CA PHE A 551 2.40 -11.00 2.77
C PHE A 551 2.85 -12.45 2.78
N LYS A 552 3.30 -12.91 1.62
CA LYS A 552 4.05 -14.17 1.50
C LYS A 552 5.54 -13.87 1.60
N ALA A 553 6.23 -14.54 2.51
CA ALA A 553 7.68 -14.53 2.67
C ALA A 553 8.21 -15.96 2.61
N ASP A 554 8.64 -16.38 1.42
CA ASP A 554 9.16 -17.72 1.12
C ASP A 554 10.68 -17.74 1.36
N PHE A 555 11.10 -18.11 2.58
CA PHE A 555 12.49 -18.08 3.03
C PHE A 555 13.24 -19.35 2.61
N ASP A 556 14.43 -19.17 2.04
CA ASP A 556 15.36 -20.24 1.64
C ASP A 556 16.75 -20.03 2.30
N ILE A 557 16.80 -20.09 3.64
CA ILE A 557 18.02 -19.84 4.41
C ILE A 557 19.04 -20.96 4.17
N PHE A 558 20.08 -20.68 3.37
CA PHE A 558 21.07 -21.68 2.92
C PHE A 558 20.45 -22.88 2.20
N GLY A 559 19.42 -22.64 1.40
CA GLY A 559 18.64 -23.68 0.72
C GLY A 559 17.24 -23.78 1.30
N THR A 560 16.43 -24.66 0.70
CA THR A 560 15.00 -24.78 0.99
C THR A 560 14.71 -25.45 2.34
N ASP A 561 15.57 -26.34 2.84
CA ASP A 561 15.29 -27.09 4.07
C ASP A 561 15.51 -26.22 5.32
N ASN A 562 14.42 -25.69 5.88
CA ASN A 562 14.44 -24.72 6.98
C ASN A 562 13.53 -25.16 8.15
N THR A 563 13.67 -24.47 9.28
CA THR A 563 12.81 -24.64 10.47
C THR A 563 12.56 -23.29 11.10
N VAL A 564 11.38 -23.12 11.69
CA VAL A 564 11.06 -21.95 12.50
C VAL A 564 11.38 -22.22 13.97
N GLN A 565 12.14 -21.33 14.62
CA GLN A 565 12.41 -21.36 16.05
C GLN A 565 11.78 -20.16 16.74
N ARG A 566 11.10 -20.44 17.86
CA ARG A 566 10.68 -19.43 18.85
C ARG A 566 11.65 -19.43 20.01
N MET A 567 12.03 -18.24 20.44
CA MET A 567 12.94 -18.01 21.55
C MET A 567 12.27 -17.11 22.58
N HIS A 568 11.88 -17.69 23.71
CA HIS A 568 11.12 -17.04 24.78
C HIS A 568 12.06 -16.44 25.83
N GLN A 569 11.87 -15.17 26.15
CA GLN A 569 12.50 -14.54 27.32
C GLN A 569 11.57 -14.64 28.54
N VAL A 570 11.85 -15.57 29.44
CA VAL A 570 10.97 -15.88 30.57
C VAL A 570 11.56 -15.43 31.91
N PRO A 571 10.75 -14.86 32.82
CA PRO A 571 11.19 -14.59 34.19
C PRO A 571 11.36 -15.90 34.95
N THR A 572 12.37 -15.98 35.82
CA THR A 572 12.63 -17.16 36.65
C THR A 572 13.30 -16.79 37.97
N THR A 573 13.21 -17.66 38.98
CA THR A 573 13.96 -17.53 40.23
C THR A 573 15.04 -18.60 40.29
N GLN A 574 16.30 -18.19 40.46
CA GLN A 574 17.44 -19.11 40.39
C GLN A 574 18.37 -18.97 41.60
N VAL A 575 18.90 -20.11 42.05
CA VAL A 575 20.01 -20.17 43.02
C VAL A 575 21.25 -20.57 42.24
N TYR A 576 22.19 -19.64 42.10
CA TYR A 576 23.42 -19.88 41.36
C TYR A 576 24.48 -20.59 42.22
N PRO A 577 25.42 -21.34 41.63
CA PRO A 577 26.52 -21.95 42.39
C PRO A 577 27.32 -20.95 43.24
N TRP A 578 27.45 -19.70 42.79
CA TRP A 578 28.13 -18.61 43.50
C TRP A 578 27.24 -17.87 44.51
N SER A 579 25.92 -18.09 44.51
CA SER A 579 25.00 -17.31 45.35
C SER A 579 24.91 -17.81 46.79
N LYS A 580 25.55 -18.94 47.13
CA LYS A 580 25.58 -19.54 48.48
C LYS A 580 24.18 -19.74 49.07
N GLY A 581 23.26 -20.28 48.27
CA GLY A 581 21.88 -20.56 48.68
C GLY A 581 20.92 -19.38 48.58
N LYS A 582 21.39 -18.19 48.16
CA LYS A 582 20.52 -17.03 47.91
C LYS A 582 19.85 -17.16 46.54
N ALA A 583 18.53 -16.98 46.52
CA ALA A 583 17.76 -16.94 45.28
C ALA A 583 17.79 -15.53 44.66
N PHE A 584 17.82 -15.47 43.34
CA PHE A 584 17.74 -14.25 42.54
C PHE A 584 16.57 -14.35 41.58
N ASN A 585 15.73 -13.33 41.55
CA ASN A 585 14.75 -13.15 40.48
C ASN A 585 15.50 -12.60 39.26
N THR A 586 15.38 -13.31 38.15
CA THR A 586 16.19 -13.13 36.94
C THR A 586 15.37 -13.60 35.74
N MET A 587 16.03 -13.86 34.60
CA MET A 587 15.38 -14.32 33.38
C MET A 587 16.21 -15.41 32.69
N LYS A 588 15.58 -16.18 31.81
CA LYS A 588 16.19 -17.20 30.97
C LYS A 588 15.66 -17.13 29.55
N VAL A 589 16.42 -17.74 28.65
CA VAL A 589 15.99 -18.01 27.28
C VAL A 589 15.55 -19.46 27.19
N GLU A 590 14.32 -19.69 26.75
CA GLU A 590 13.78 -20.99 26.37
C GLU A 590 13.62 -21.03 24.85
N ARG A 591 13.90 -22.16 24.22
CA ARG A 591 13.88 -22.32 22.75
C ARG A 591 12.97 -23.46 22.38
N GLU A 592 12.15 -23.25 21.36
CA GLU A 592 11.20 -24.21 20.82
C GLU A 592 11.24 -24.14 19.30
N PHE A 593 11.17 -25.30 18.63
CA PHE A 593 10.97 -25.38 17.19
C PHE A 593 9.48 -25.57 16.90
N ILE A 594 9.01 -24.93 15.82
CA ILE A 594 7.71 -25.22 15.24
C ILE A 594 7.88 -26.48 14.39
N GLU A 595 7.37 -27.61 14.88
CA GLU A 595 7.64 -28.92 14.29
C GLU A 595 6.69 -29.25 13.11
N ASN A 596 5.49 -28.66 13.12
CA ASN A 596 4.45 -28.88 12.13
C ASN A 596 3.46 -27.71 12.04
N GLU A 597 2.56 -27.77 11.05
CA GLU A 597 1.56 -26.74 10.76
C GLU A 597 0.51 -26.54 11.85
N ASP A 598 0.24 -27.55 12.71
CA ASP A 598 -0.67 -27.40 13.85
C ASP A 598 -0.15 -26.37 14.86
N GLN A 599 1.18 -26.17 14.89
CA GLN A 599 1.87 -25.16 15.69
C GLN A 599 2.20 -23.90 14.88
N GLY A 600 1.89 -23.90 13.57
CA GLY A 600 2.32 -22.90 12.61
C GLY A 600 1.53 -21.59 12.65
N ARG A 601 0.41 -21.51 13.38
CA ARG A 601 -0.45 -20.31 13.48
C ARG A 601 -0.39 -19.71 14.88
N PHE A 602 0.10 -18.48 15.00
CA PHE A 602 0.25 -17.81 16.29
C PHE A 602 0.43 -16.28 16.14
N ASP A 603 0.27 -15.58 17.25
CA ASP A 603 0.35 -14.12 17.32
C ASP A 603 1.67 -13.67 17.96
N TRP A 604 1.99 -12.39 17.79
CA TRP A 604 3.10 -11.76 18.49
C TRP A 604 2.88 -11.81 20.01
N SER A 605 3.89 -12.28 20.74
CA SER A 605 3.80 -12.43 22.20
C SER A 605 3.58 -11.10 22.93
N TYR A 606 2.85 -11.16 24.04
CA TYR A 606 2.77 -10.05 25.00
C TYR A 606 4.18 -9.53 25.34
N ASN A 607 4.32 -8.19 25.38
CA ASN A 607 5.57 -7.50 25.68
C ASN A 607 6.75 -7.89 24.75
N ASN A 608 6.48 -8.42 23.56
CA ASN A 608 7.49 -8.84 22.58
C ASN A 608 8.58 -9.73 23.20
N GLN A 609 8.19 -10.62 24.12
CA GLN A 609 9.11 -11.47 24.86
C GLN A 609 9.69 -12.61 24.00
N ASP A 610 8.99 -12.95 22.91
CA ASP A 610 9.40 -13.98 21.98
C ASP A 610 10.16 -13.38 20.79
N GLN A 611 11.23 -14.04 20.39
CA GLN A 611 11.92 -13.79 19.13
C GLN A 611 11.67 -14.96 18.18
N LEU A 612 11.36 -14.64 16.94
CA LEU A 612 11.06 -15.61 15.89
C LEU A 612 12.19 -15.68 14.88
N PHE A 613 12.59 -16.88 14.51
CA PHE A 613 13.70 -17.12 13.57
C PHE A 613 13.31 -18.15 12.51
N VAL A 614 13.58 -17.88 11.24
CA VAL A 614 13.72 -18.93 10.22
C VAL A 614 15.20 -19.28 10.11
N LEU A 615 15.51 -20.57 10.23
CA LEU A 615 16.89 -21.03 10.28
C LEU A 615 17.08 -22.35 9.52
N ASN A 616 18.34 -22.68 9.27
CA ASN A 616 18.74 -23.98 8.75
C ASN A 616 19.55 -24.72 9.81
N GLN A 617 19.05 -25.87 10.26
CA GLN A 617 19.66 -26.67 11.33
C GLN A 617 20.94 -27.38 10.87
N ASP A 618 21.14 -27.57 9.57
CA ASP A 618 22.34 -28.20 9.02
C ASP A 618 23.50 -27.21 8.82
N VAL A 619 23.22 -25.91 8.91
CA VAL A 619 24.21 -24.86 8.66
C VAL A 619 24.44 -24.01 9.91
N LYS A 620 25.60 -24.23 10.53
CA LYS A 620 26.06 -23.48 11.72
C LYS A 620 27.15 -22.49 11.36
N ASN A 621 27.19 -21.36 12.07
CA ASN A 621 28.35 -20.49 12.06
C ASN A 621 29.53 -21.12 12.82
N LYS A 622 30.70 -20.46 12.84
CA LYS A 622 31.91 -20.99 13.51
C LYS A 622 31.76 -21.19 15.02
N HIS A 623 30.72 -20.62 15.62
CA HIS A 623 30.42 -20.69 17.06
C HIS A 623 29.42 -21.80 17.40
N GLY A 624 28.93 -22.55 16.41
CA GLY A 624 28.01 -23.66 16.60
C GLY A 624 26.54 -23.26 16.70
N GLU A 625 26.21 -21.99 16.42
CA GLU A 625 24.84 -21.49 16.35
C GLU A 625 24.29 -21.62 14.93
N TYR A 626 23.00 -21.95 14.80
CA TYR A 626 22.33 -22.05 13.50
C TYR A 626 22.28 -20.68 12.81
N ARG A 627 22.50 -20.68 11.49
CA ARG A 627 22.38 -19.45 10.68
C ARG A 627 20.90 -19.18 10.41
N ALA A 628 20.44 -17.97 10.74
CA ALA A 628 19.03 -17.64 10.75
C ALA A 628 18.75 -16.22 10.26
N TYR A 629 17.50 -15.96 9.90
CA TYR A 629 16.91 -14.63 9.86
C TYR A 629 15.87 -14.52 10.98
N ARG A 630 15.94 -13.44 11.76
CA ARG A 630 14.95 -13.06 12.77
C ARG A 630 13.85 -12.24 12.11
N ILE A 631 12.61 -12.48 12.51
CA ILE A 631 11.42 -11.76 12.05
C ILE A 631 10.86 -10.98 13.25
N LEU A 632 10.52 -9.71 13.05
CA LEU A 632 9.97 -8.85 14.10
C LEU A 632 9.00 -7.79 13.56
N PRO A 633 7.92 -7.45 14.31
CA PRO A 633 7.02 -6.36 13.98
C PRO A 633 7.67 -5.03 14.39
N TYR A 634 8.41 -4.39 13.48
CA TYR A 634 9.31 -3.29 13.83
C TYR A 634 8.58 -1.94 14.00
N THR A 635 7.47 -1.74 13.29
CA THR A 635 6.59 -0.55 13.41
C THR A 635 5.17 -0.87 13.86
N GLY A 636 4.93 -2.12 14.28
CA GLY A 636 3.63 -2.64 14.71
C GLY A 636 2.94 -3.45 13.62
N ALA A 637 2.11 -4.40 14.03
CA ALA A 637 1.29 -5.26 13.19
C ALA A 637 0.03 -5.65 13.98
N ALA A 638 -1.04 -5.98 13.26
CA ALA A 638 -2.30 -6.44 13.84
C ALA A 638 -2.99 -7.40 12.87
N HIS A 639 -3.78 -8.32 13.42
CA HIS A 639 -4.70 -9.19 12.69
C HIS A 639 -6.16 -8.73 12.92
N LEU A 640 -7.09 -9.38 12.23
CA LEU A 640 -8.52 -9.05 12.29
C LEU A 640 -9.08 -9.23 13.72
N THR A 641 -9.73 -8.20 14.23
CA THR A 641 -10.39 -8.22 15.55
C THR A 641 -11.62 -9.13 15.55
N VAL A 642 -12.40 -9.08 14.46
CA VAL A 642 -13.65 -9.83 14.33
C VAL A 642 -13.35 -11.32 14.23
N LYS A 643 -13.98 -12.09 15.12
CA LYS A 643 -13.92 -13.56 15.11
C LYS A 643 -15.17 -14.10 14.43
N ASP A 644 -14.99 -15.17 13.66
CA ASP A 644 -16.08 -15.89 12.98
C ASP A 644 -17.01 -14.92 12.21
N SER A 645 -16.42 -13.99 11.46
CA SER A 645 -17.15 -12.99 10.67
C SER A 645 -18.17 -13.65 9.74
N ASN A 646 -19.45 -13.35 9.92
CA ASN A 646 -20.54 -13.87 9.07
C ASN A 646 -20.49 -13.32 7.64
N ILE A 647 -19.74 -12.22 7.44
CA ILE A 647 -19.54 -11.60 6.13
C ILE A 647 -18.44 -12.34 5.36
N LEU A 648 -17.27 -12.50 5.99
CA LEU A 648 -16.11 -13.15 5.36
C LEU A 648 -16.25 -14.66 5.30
N LYS A 649 -16.85 -15.30 6.32
CA LYS A 649 -16.94 -16.75 6.46
C LYS A 649 -15.58 -17.43 6.25
N ASN A 650 -15.32 -17.98 5.07
CA ASN A 650 -14.08 -18.68 4.70
C ASN A 650 -13.18 -17.89 3.72
N SER A 651 -13.60 -16.71 3.24
CA SER A 651 -12.90 -15.95 2.18
C SER A 651 -11.57 -15.34 2.60
N ALA A 652 -11.35 -15.12 3.91
CA ALA A 652 -10.15 -14.45 4.43
C ALA A 652 -9.61 -15.08 5.72
N LYS A 653 -9.54 -16.42 5.78
CA LYS A 653 -8.99 -17.14 6.95
C LYS A 653 -7.52 -16.79 7.26
N TRP A 654 -6.79 -16.23 6.30
CA TRP A 654 -5.45 -15.72 6.52
C TRP A 654 -5.41 -14.52 7.47
N ALA A 655 -6.51 -13.79 7.69
CA ALA A 655 -6.53 -12.55 8.47
C ALA A 655 -6.58 -12.74 9.99
N VAL A 656 -6.67 -13.98 10.50
CA VAL A 656 -7.05 -14.26 11.90
C VAL A 656 -5.88 -14.40 12.88
N ASN A 657 -4.64 -14.45 12.39
CA ASN A 657 -3.42 -14.52 13.20
C ASN A 657 -2.37 -13.56 12.66
N ASP A 658 -1.38 -13.16 13.47
CA ASP A 658 -0.30 -12.32 12.97
C ASP A 658 0.66 -13.07 12.04
N ILE A 659 0.92 -14.34 12.37
CA ILE A 659 1.92 -15.19 11.71
C ILE A 659 1.33 -16.57 11.45
N MET A 660 1.50 -17.04 10.23
CA MET A 660 1.18 -18.40 9.85
C MET A 660 2.34 -19.03 9.07
N VAL A 661 2.65 -20.29 9.34
CA VAL A 661 3.73 -21.03 8.69
C VAL A 661 3.16 -22.31 8.10
N SER A 662 3.31 -22.49 6.79
CA SER A 662 2.93 -23.71 6.09
C SER A 662 4.10 -24.28 5.31
N LYS A 663 4.02 -25.56 4.96
CA LYS A 663 4.97 -26.18 4.06
C LYS A 663 4.75 -25.62 2.65
N ARG A 664 5.83 -25.34 1.95
CA ARG A 664 5.79 -24.75 0.62
C ARG A 664 5.23 -25.76 -0.40
N LYS A 665 4.21 -25.37 -1.17
CA LYS A 665 3.67 -26.16 -2.30
C LYS A 665 3.42 -25.30 -3.54
N ASP A 666 3.68 -25.86 -4.72
CA ASP A 666 3.30 -25.24 -6.01
C ASP A 666 1.77 -25.11 -6.17
N THR A 667 1.00 -25.96 -5.48
CA THR A 667 -0.47 -25.94 -5.44
C THR A 667 -1.05 -24.93 -4.45
N GLU A 668 -0.20 -24.24 -3.69
CA GLU A 668 -0.58 -23.23 -2.70
C GLU A 668 0.20 -21.92 -2.95
N PRO A 669 0.16 -21.35 -4.18
CA PRO A 669 1.02 -20.23 -4.54
C PRO A 669 0.59 -18.92 -3.89
N ARG A 670 -0.69 -18.79 -3.52
CA ARG A 670 -1.31 -17.56 -2.98
C ARG A 670 -2.21 -17.86 -1.78
N SER A 671 -2.36 -16.91 -0.85
CA SER A 671 -3.26 -17.07 0.33
C SER A 671 -4.71 -16.62 0.08
N SER A 672 -4.95 -15.85 -0.99
CA SER A 672 -6.26 -15.35 -1.42
C SER A 672 -6.40 -15.46 -2.94
N HIS A 673 -7.65 -15.43 -3.40
CA HIS A 673 -8.01 -15.31 -4.81
C HIS A 673 -8.88 -14.05 -4.98
N PRO A 674 -8.75 -13.29 -6.09
CA PRO A 674 -9.54 -12.08 -6.32
C PRO A 674 -11.04 -12.27 -6.13
N TYR A 675 -11.56 -13.44 -6.49
CA TYR A 675 -12.98 -13.77 -6.42
C TYR A 675 -13.37 -14.62 -5.19
N ASN A 676 -12.59 -14.53 -4.10
CA ASN A 676 -12.98 -15.12 -2.81
C ASN A 676 -14.26 -14.47 -2.25
N ASN A 677 -14.55 -13.20 -2.58
CA ASN A 677 -15.76 -12.49 -2.18
C ASN A 677 -17.03 -13.00 -2.90
N GLN A 678 -16.89 -13.62 -4.07
CA GLN A 678 -18.01 -14.11 -4.89
C GLN A 678 -18.67 -15.39 -4.32
N ASP A 679 -17.95 -16.16 -3.50
CA ASP A 679 -18.48 -17.34 -2.78
C ASP A 679 -17.79 -17.45 -1.41
N THR A 680 -18.26 -16.67 -0.43
CA THR A 680 -17.58 -16.57 0.87
C THR A 680 -17.65 -17.86 1.69
N GLU A 681 -18.61 -18.74 1.41
CA GLU A 681 -18.74 -20.06 2.04
C GLU A 681 -17.76 -21.07 1.44
N ASN A 682 -17.63 -21.10 0.11
CA ASN A 682 -16.74 -22.02 -0.60
C ASN A 682 -15.83 -21.24 -1.58
N PRO A 683 -14.90 -20.42 -1.07
CA PRO A 683 -14.08 -19.56 -1.92
C PRO A 683 -13.09 -20.37 -2.76
N PRO A 684 -12.61 -19.86 -3.91
CA PRO A 684 -11.54 -20.48 -4.68
C PRO A 684 -10.32 -20.89 -3.84
N ILE A 685 -9.88 -20.01 -2.93
CA ILE A 685 -8.84 -20.31 -1.95
C ILE A 685 -9.39 -20.12 -0.54
N ASN A 686 -9.64 -21.24 0.14
CA ASN A 686 -9.75 -21.30 1.59
C ASN A 686 -8.35 -21.56 2.20
N PHE A 687 -7.80 -20.54 2.86
CA PHE A 687 -6.45 -20.58 3.44
C PHE A 687 -6.29 -21.59 4.59
N ASP A 688 -7.36 -21.93 5.31
CA ASP A 688 -7.29 -22.95 6.38
C ASP A 688 -6.89 -24.34 5.83
N ALA A 689 -7.15 -24.61 4.54
CA ALA A 689 -6.79 -25.87 3.91
C ALA A 689 -5.28 -26.07 3.72
N PHE A 690 -4.46 -25.03 3.93
CA PHE A 690 -2.99 -25.15 3.90
C PHE A 690 -2.42 -25.80 5.16
N PHE A 691 -3.21 -25.91 6.23
CA PHE A 691 -2.76 -26.42 7.53
C PHE A 691 -3.31 -27.82 7.76
N ASP A 692 -2.70 -28.82 7.14
CA ASP A 692 -3.10 -30.23 7.20
C ASP A 692 -2.16 -31.10 8.07
N GLY A 693 -1.32 -30.44 8.88
CA GLY A 693 -0.48 -31.05 9.90
C GLY A 693 0.88 -31.52 9.38
N GLU A 694 1.30 -31.01 8.21
CA GLU A 694 2.60 -31.35 7.64
C GLU A 694 3.76 -30.86 8.50
N SER A 695 4.89 -31.58 8.42
CA SER A 695 6.09 -31.22 9.17
C SER A 695 6.75 -29.97 8.58
N LEU A 696 7.23 -29.11 9.48
CA LEU A 696 7.98 -27.87 9.20
C LEU A 696 9.45 -27.96 9.66
N ASN A 697 9.93 -29.16 9.98
CA ASN A 697 11.27 -29.40 10.50
C ASN A 697 12.23 -29.80 9.36
N GLN A 698 13.09 -28.87 8.93
CA GLN A 698 14.04 -29.00 7.83
C GLN A 698 13.32 -29.32 6.51
N THR A 699 12.32 -28.49 6.20
CA THR A 699 11.54 -28.55 4.96
C THR A 699 11.46 -27.17 4.32
N ASP A 700 11.10 -27.11 3.04
CA ASP A 700 10.69 -25.88 2.37
C ASP A 700 9.42 -25.33 3.04
N LEU A 701 9.50 -24.13 3.60
CA LEU A 701 8.43 -23.50 4.37
C LEU A 701 8.17 -22.08 3.90
N VAL A 702 6.93 -21.63 4.04
CA VAL A 702 6.50 -20.27 3.75
C VAL A 702 5.99 -19.63 5.02
N MET A 703 6.44 -18.40 5.26
CA MET A 703 5.83 -17.54 6.27
C MET A 703 4.78 -16.64 5.61
N TRP A 704 3.57 -16.67 6.14
CA TRP A 704 2.48 -15.77 5.80
C TRP A 704 2.34 -14.78 6.94
N LEU A 705 2.51 -13.49 6.64
CA LEU A 705 2.68 -12.44 7.63
C LEU A 705 1.60 -11.38 7.44
N ASN A 706 0.87 -11.06 8.50
CA ASN A 706 -0.07 -9.95 8.47
C ASN A 706 0.59 -8.67 9.01
N LEU A 707 0.59 -7.65 8.16
CA LEU A 707 0.68 -6.26 8.59
C LEU A 707 -0.74 -5.77 8.85
N GLY A 708 -0.94 -4.79 9.73
CA GLY A 708 -2.29 -4.33 9.99
C GLY A 708 -2.42 -3.20 10.99
N MET A 709 -3.59 -2.57 10.99
CA MET A 709 -3.93 -1.38 11.76
C MET A 709 -5.40 -1.46 12.22
N HIS A 710 -5.65 -1.17 13.49
CA HIS A 710 -7.00 -0.87 13.98
C HIS A 710 -7.26 0.63 13.79
N HIS A 711 -8.13 1.00 12.86
CA HIS A 711 -8.37 2.40 12.52
C HIS A 711 -9.76 2.82 13.01
N VAL A 712 -9.77 3.78 13.93
CA VAL A 712 -10.98 4.47 14.38
C VAL A 712 -10.81 5.94 13.98
N PRO A 713 -11.24 6.33 12.76
CA PRO A 713 -10.94 7.65 12.24
C PRO A 713 -11.44 8.78 13.15
N HIS A 714 -10.59 9.78 13.35
CA HIS A 714 -10.87 10.96 14.13
C HIS A 714 -10.83 12.21 13.25
N THR A 715 -11.04 13.41 13.81
CA THR A 715 -11.06 14.66 13.03
C THR A 715 -9.73 15.01 12.35
N GLY A 716 -8.65 14.26 12.63
CA GLY A 716 -7.35 14.43 11.97
C GLY A 716 -7.21 13.60 10.70
N ASP A 717 -8.19 12.70 10.43
CA ASP A 717 -8.37 12.01 9.15
C ASP A 717 -9.23 12.83 8.17
N LEU A 718 -9.51 14.11 8.49
CA LEU A 718 -10.19 15.05 7.61
C LEU A 718 -9.18 16.10 7.09
N PRO A 719 -9.02 16.26 5.77
CA PRO A 719 -9.76 15.57 4.70
C PRO A 719 -9.32 14.12 4.48
N THR A 720 -8.06 13.76 4.76
CA THR A 720 -7.51 12.43 4.48
C THR A 720 -6.76 11.87 5.67
N THR A 721 -6.68 10.54 5.75
CA THR A 721 -5.78 9.85 6.69
C THR A 721 -4.32 10.16 6.34
N VAL A 722 -3.45 10.21 7.35
CA VAL A 722 -2.03 10.55 7.17
C VAL A 722 -1.11 9.34 7.31
N PHE A 723 -0.21 9.18 6.33
CA PHE A 723 0.82 8.13 6.31
C PHE A 723 1.72 8.09 7.55
N THR A 724 1.81 9.18 8.34
CA THR A 724 2.68 9.27 9.51
C THR A 724 2.25 8.34 10.63
N THR A 725 0.94 8.11 10.80
CA THR A 725 0.37 7.30 11.89
C THR A 725 -0.28 6.01 11.41
N ALA A 726 -0.86 5.99 10.21
CA ALA A 726 -1.36 4.78 9.58
C ALA A 726 -0.20 4.01 8.94
N HIS A 727 0.51 3.22 9.75
CA HIS A 727 1.74 2.54 9.37
C HIS A 727 1.85 1.19 10.07
N SER A 728 2.21 0.16 9.30
CA SER A 728 2.58 -1.17 9.81
C SER A 728 3.78 -1.71 9.05
N GLY A 729 4.61 -2.53 9.70
CA GLY A 729 5.84 -3.03 9.09
C GLY A 729 6.53 -4.14 9.87
N ILE A 730 7.13 -5.06 9.12
CA ILE A 730 7.89 -6.21 9.61
C ILE A 730 9.31 -6.14 9.04
N GLN A 731 10.30 -6.47 9.87
CA GLN A 731 11.69 -6.54 9.46
C GLN A 731 12.24 -7.97 9.57
N PHE A 732 13.04 -8.36 8.60
CA PHE A 732 13.82 -9.61 8.58
C PHE A 732 15.29 -9.25 8.77
N MET A 733 15.89 -9.71 9.86
CA MET A 733 17.27 -9.36 10.24
C MET A 733 18.15 -10.59 10.34
N PRO A 734 19.41 -10.56 9.86
CA PRO A 734 20.32 -11.68 10.04
C PRO A 734 20.57 -11.97 11.53
N ALA A 735 20.46 -13.22 11.95
CA ALA A 735 20.70 -13.66 13.32
C ALA A 735 21.62 -14.89 13.32
N ASN A 736 22.82 -14.75 13.88
CA ASN A 736 23.89 -15.77 13.77
C ASN A 736 24.22 -16.17 12.31
N TYR A 737 23.67 -15.46 11.32
CA TYR A 737 23.89 -15.70 9.91
C TYR A 737 25.32 -15.36 9.51
N PHE A 738 25.93 -14.33 10.09
CA PHE A 738 27.33 -14.00 9.86
C PHE A 738 28.14 -14.22 11.12
N ASP A 739 29.45 -14.38 10.93
CA ASP A 739 30.42 -14.42 12.02
C ASP A 739 30.59 -13.06 12.71
N ILE A 740 30.44 -11.97 11.93
CA ILE A 740 30.52 -10.57 12.33
C ILE A 740 29.48 -9.82 11.50
N GLY A 741 28.80 -8.82 12.08
CA GLY A 741 27.82 -8.01 11.35
C GLY A 741 28.44 -7.36 10.10
N PRO A 742 27.77 -7.41 8.93
CA PRO A 742 28.33 -6.89 7.68
C PRO A 742 28.35 -5.35 7.63
N ASN A 743 27.71 -4.70 8.60
CA ASN A 743 27.75 -3.24 8.79
C ASN A 743 29.18 -2.68 8.97
N VAL A 744 30.18 -3.50 9.31
CA VAL A 744 31.57 -3.06 9.47
C VAL A 744 32.34 -2.97 8.16
N GLU A 745 31.76 -3.42 7.04
CA GLU A 745 32.42 -3.46 5.73
C GLU A 745 32.29 -2.15 4.96
N THR A 746 31.27 -1.34 5.25
CA THR A 746 31.06 -0.08 4.54
C THR A 746 32.18 0.91 4.83
N VAL A 747 32.63 1.61 3.80
CA VAL A 747 33.58 2.71 3.93
C VAL A 747 32.91 3.96 4.51
N ASN A 748 31.58 4.08 4.46
CA ASN A 748 30.81 5.24 4.91
C ASN A 748 30.70 5.32 6.46
N MET A 749 31.85 5.25 7.13
CA MET A 749 32.01 5.31 8.57
C MET A 749 33.19 6.22 8.95
N VAL A 750 33.21 6.65 10.20
CA VAL A 750 34.26 7.54 10.73
C VAL A 750 34.75 7.06 12.10
N ARG A 751 36.05 7.23 12.35
CA ARG A 751 36.65 7.16 13.69
C ARG A 751 37.44 8.42 14.00
N ILE A 752 37.10 9.08 15.10
CA ILE A 752 37.83 10.24 15.62
C ILE A 752 38.53 9.81 16.91
N ASN A 753 39.84 9.92 16.96
CA ASN A 753 40.60 9.82 18.21
C ASN A 753 40.81 11.23 18.78
N TYR A 754 40.73 11.39 20.10
CA TYR A 754 40.92 12.69 20.73
C TYR A 754 41.55 12.57 22.12
N SER A 755 42.30 13.59 22.51
CA SER A 755 42.84 13.74 23.85
C SER A 755 43.11 15.22 24.15
N ASN A 756 43.10 15.61 25.43
CA ASN A 756 43.42 16.97 25.88
C ASN A 756 42.66 18.10 25.15
N GLY A 757 41.39 17.87 24.79
CA GLY A 757 40.55 18.85 24.08
C GLY A 757 40.85 18.98 22.58
N THR A 758 41.63 18.07 22.00
CA THR A 758 42.04 18.09 20.58
C THR A 758 41.83 16.73 19.92
N THR A 759 41.38 16.74 18.67
CA THR A 759 41.38 15.55 17.80
C THR A 759 42.81 15.19 17.42
N THR A 760 43.22 13.96 17.68
CA THR A 760 44.55 13.45 17.31
C THR A 760 44.55 12.82 15.93
N ASP A 761 43.49 12.09 15.59
CA ASP A 761 43.36 11.37 14.32
C ASP A 761 41.91 11.36 13.85
N VAL A 762 41.71 11.37 12.54
CA VAL A 762 40.41 11.13 11.89
C VAL A 762 40.62 10.06 10.81
N PHE A 763 39.88 8.96 10.91
CA PHE A 763 39.86 7.89 9.92
C PHE A 763 38.50 7.90 9.23
N THR A 764 38.52 8.03 7.90
CA THR A 764 37.33 8.00 7.02
C THR A 764 37.27 6.74 6.16
N PHE A 765 38.19 5.79 6.38
CA PHE A 765 38.21 4.46 5.75
C PHE A 765 38.10 4.48 4.21
N ASN A 766 38.70 5.51 3.59
CA ASN A 766 38.66 5.74 2.14
C ASN A 766 37.27 6.00 1.56
N ALA A 767 36.28 6.42 2.37
CA ALA A 767 35.09 7.05 1.80
C ALA A 767 35.51 8.26 0.98
N GLU A 768 34.98 8.36 -0.23
CA GLU A 768 35.17 9.55 -1.06
C GLU A 768 34.58 10.77 -0.36
N THR A 769 35.34 11.86 -0.37
CA THR A 769 34.96 13.15 0.24
C THR A 769 34.90 14.25 -0.81
N ASP A 770 34.57 13.88 -2.05
CA ASP A 770 34.65 14.81 -3.17
C ASP A 770 33.83 16.07 -2.87
N THR A 771 34.54 17.19 -2.81
CA THR A 771 33.93 18.51 -2.74
C THR A 771 33.61 18.91 -4.17
N CYS A 772 32.39 18.58 -4.60
CA CYS A 772 31.83 19.07 -5.85
C CYS A 772 30.86 20.22 -5.57
N ALA A 773 30.67 21.09 -6.56
CA ALA A 773 29.59 22.06 -6.55
C ALA A 773 28.30 21.30 -6.90
N LEU A 774 27.33 21.28 -6.00
CA LEU A 774 26.02 20.75 -6.32
C LEU A 774 25.33 21.82 -7.17
N ASP A 775 25.09 21.53 -8.44
CA ASP A 775 24.24 22.38 -9.29
C ASP A 775 22.79 22.22 -8.83
N TYR A 776 22.48 22.85 -7.70
CA TYR A 776 21.17 22.89 -7.10
C TYR A 776 20.44 24.11 -7.66
N GLU A 777 19.99 24.01 -8.91
CA GLU A 777 18.71 24.63 -9.24
C GLU A 777 17.67 23.86 -8.41
N PRO A 778 16.71 24.52 -7.74
CA PRO A 778 15.56 23.83 -7.17
C PRO A 778 14.74 23.26 -8.34
N THR A 779 15.23 22.15 -8.90
CA THR A 779 14.54 21.30 -9.84
C THR A 779 13.50 20.57 -9.02
N GLU A 780 12.42 21.28 -8.66
CA GLU A 780 11.14 20.58 -8.53
C GLU A 780 11.02 19.73 -9.79
N ALA A 781 10.77 18.42 -9.61
CA ALA A 781 10.57 17.56 -10.75
C ALA A 781 9.47 18.18 -11.61
N ASP A 782 9.64 18.18 -12.93
CA ASP A 782 8.66 18.82 -13.81
C ASP A 782 7.36 18.02 -13.81
N LEU A 783 6.44 18.37 -12.90
CA LEU A 783 5.15 17.70 -12.73
C LEU A 783 4.25 17.90 -13.97
N TRP A 784 4.55 18.85 -14.86
CA TRP A 784 3.86 19.00 -16.14
C TRP A 784 4.13 17.84 -17.11
N THR A 785 5.10 16.97 -16.80
CA THR A 785 5.39 15.75 -17.55
C THR A 785 4.56 14.54 -17.14
N TYR A 786 3.71 14.65 -16.11
CA TYR A 786 2.76 13.61 -15.72
C TYR A 786 1.83 13.27 -16.88
N LYS A 787 1.70 11.98 -17.21
CA LYS A 787 0.85 11.52 -18.32
C LYS A 787 -0.22 10.54 -17.88
N GLY A 788 -0.08 9.93 -16.71
CA GLY A 788 -0.97 8.87 -16.26
C GLY A 788 -0.74 7.59 -17.07
N ASP A 789 -1.84 6.97 -17.48
CA ASP A 789 -1.83 5.65 -18.10
C ASP A 789 -1.70 5.69 -19.63
N VAL A 790 -0.84 4.82 -20.16
CA VAL A 790 -0.64 4.61 -21.60
C VAL A 790 -1.25 3.29 -22.03
N VAL A 791 -2.27 3.37 -22.87
CA VAL A 791 -3.08 2.23 -23.30
C VAL A 791 -2.69 1.78 -24.70
N VAL A 792 -2.52 0.46 -24.86
CA VAL A 792 -2.23 -0.19 -26.15
C VAL A 792 -3.19 -1.37 -26.36
N ARG A 793 -4.05 -1.24 -27.38
CA ARG A 793 -4.99 -2.30 -27.76
C ARG A 793 -4.27 -3.57 -28.22
N LYS A 794 -4.69 -4.72 -27.70
CA LYS A 794 -4.18 -6.07 -27.99
C LYS A 794 -5.06 -6.87 -28.93
N PHE A 795 -6.34 -6.53 -29.06
CA PHE A 795 -7.20 -7.15 -30.07
C PHE A 795 -8.23 -6.17 -30.69
N PRO A 796 -8.13 -5.84 -32.00
CA PRO A 796 -6.96 -6.10 -32.86
C PRO A 796 -5.69 -5.47 -32.29
N TYR A 797 -4.52 -6.08 -32.51
CA TYR A 797 -3.26 -5.59 -31.94
C TYR A 797 -2.77 -4.34 -32.67
N LEU A 798 -2.70 -3.21 -31.96
CA LEU A 798 -2.33 -1.90 -32.50
C LEU A 798 -1.19 -1.26 -31.66
N PRO A 799 0.04 -1.81 -31.71
CA PRO A 799 1.16 -1.31 -30.90
C PRO A 799 1.65 0.10 -31.27
N ASP A 800 1.40 0.52 -32.51
CA ASP A 800 1.87 1.81 -33.04
C ASP A 800 0.85 2.96 -32.84
N ASP A 801 -0.27 2.70 -32.16
CA ASP A 801 -1.35 3.66 -31.90
C ASP A 801 -1.72 3.72 -30.41
N PRO A 802 -0.78 4.10 -29.52
CA PRO A 802 -1.09 4.25 -28.10
C PRO A 802 -1.99 5.47 -27.85
N TYR A 803 -2.89 5.33 -26.89
CA TYR A 803 -3.75 6.42 -26.41
C TYR A 803 -3.69 6.51 -24.87
N TYR A 804 -4.40 7.48 -24.29
CA TYR A 804 -4.45 7.71 -22.86
C TYR A 804 -5.90 7.58 -22.40
N ASP A 805 -6.13 6.76 -21.37
CA ASP A 805 -7.44 6.49 -20.79
C ASP A 805 -7.26 6.02 -19.36
N THR A 806 -7.97 6.64 -18.44
CA THR A 806 -8.02 6.27 -17.02
C THR A 806 -9.42 5.86 -16.58
N ASP A 807 -10.43 6.06 -17.42
CA ASP A 807 -11.84 5.82 -17.08
C ASP A 807 -12.21 4.34 -17.21
N SER A 808 -11.40 3.57 -17.94
CA SER A 808 -11.63 2.14 -18.22
C SER A 808 -10.99 1.18 -17.22
N ILE A 809 -10.39 1.68 -16.13
CA ILE A 809 -9.61 0.93 -15.14
C ILE A 809 -10.50 0.31 -14.07
#